data_AF-W3VF80-F1
#
_entry.id   AF-W3VF80-F1
#
_cell.length_a   1.000
_cell.length_b   1.000
_cell.length_c   1.000
_cell.angle_alpha   90.00
_cell.angle_beta   90.00
_cell.angle_gamma   90.00
#
_symmetry.space_group_name_H-M   'P 1'
#
loop_
_entity.id
_entity.type
_entity.pdbx_description
1 polymer ?
#
loop_
_entity_poly.entity_id
_entity_poly.type
_entity_poly.pdbx_seq_one_letter_code
_entity_poly.pdbx_strand_id
1 'polypeptide(L)'
;RLAHQLIALGVEPDQRVAICVARSPAMVVGLLAVLKAGGAYVPLDPAYPGERLGHILIDAAPAILLADNVGRTALGENVLVSLTVLDPNGLPDQPDSHPQVPALTSRHLAYVIYTSGSTGTPKGVMVEHHSVVNLALAQITRLDVKVTSRILQFISFGFDASVAEMMTALGGGASLVIPADTVRQDPLRLWHYLEEQKVTHAFLTPAFLQEGGDLPALTIKPTLILGGEAPSTALLQALRSRVNLFNDYGPTETTVCATTWHCPSDYTDGVIPIGRPTANMRVYLLDAQGQPVPFGVVGELHIGGAGVTRGYLNRPELTAERFLTDPFSEAPGARMYRTGDLARYLPDGNLVFIGRNDQQVKIRGFRIELGEIEARLAEHPAVSEVRVLALGDGLDKYLVAYVVAQANDGLVNSLREHLSALLPDYMVPGAFVRLDAFPLTPNSKLDRQALPAPDEKAVARQVYAPPYGETEMALAAIWCELLGVERVSRHDNFFALGGHSLLAIRMINLAAGQGLICTLNALFQCPVLSALAAKITSDLQSQSQSSAIPVRPGGAELPLFFVPSGMEDYSYVFGLAQHIRSGYPIYTVSWSSINEEAVPTMEEQAASMISLMKAVQPAGPYRIWGYSSGGVLAYAIAQGLLHAGETVNFLGLIDTPAPHYIREQPMQLKHQFFDELVRQFGEEHTQEMAALYRRIDDLNLVQFIEAAQELALYPANLCPELVAKSWERIERYGQIVGDYEPRVLTVTLHQFYAMERPPASSFVTDEKPKTLTIDPSLGWAQIIPDSLLRLIAVPGNHFSLLENNEHRIALAQAINRALAISCGGEVL
;
A
#
# COMPACT_ATOMS: atom_id res chain seq x y z
N ARG A 1 -17.53 -5.01 30.08
CA ARG A 1 -18.54 -4.31 29.25
C ARG A 1 -18.86 -5.06 27.97
N LEU A 2 -18.03 -4.99 26.91
CA LEU A 2 -18.32 -5.68 25.63
C LEU A 2 -18.56 -7.20 25.80
N ALA A 3 -17.77 -7.88 26.65
CA ALA A 3 -18.01 -9.29 26.95
C ALA A 3 -19.40 -9.58 27.56
N HIS A 4 -19.91 -8.72 28.45
CA HIS A 4 -21.27 -8.85 29.00
C HIS A 4 -22.33 -8.63 27.94
N GLN A 5 -22.12 -7.68 27.03
CA GLN A 5 -23.01 -7.49 25.88
C GLN A 5 -23.05 -8.73 24.98
N LEU A 6 -21.90 -9.33 24.69
CA LEU A 6 -21.82 -10.57 23.92
C LEU A 6 -22.57 -11.72 24.61
N ILE A 7 -22.41 -11.88 25.92
CA ILE A 7 -23.18 -12.87 26.71
C ILE A 7 -24.68 -12.57 26.63
N ALA A 8 -25.09 -11.31 26.78
CA ALA A 8 -26.51 -10.91 26.68
C ALA A 8 -27.11 -11.17 25.29
N LEU A 9 -26.28 -11.18 24.24
CA LEU A 9 -26.65 -11.55 22.88
C LEU A 9 -26.56 -13.06 22.60
N GLY A 10 -26.25 -13.86 23.62
CA GLY A 10 -26.31 -15.32 23.57
C GLY A 10 -24.99 -16.02 23.26
N VAL A 11 -23.84 -15.33 23.36
CA VAL A 11 -22.52 -15.99 23.21
C VAL A 11 -22.30 -17.00 24.33
N GLU A 12 -22.06 -18.25 23.93
CA GLU A 12 -21.74 -19.39 24.80
C GLU A 12 -20.39 -20.02 24.43
N PRO A 13 -19.83 -20.90 25.27
CA PRO A 13 -18.61 -21.64 24.94
C PRO A 13 -18.65 -22.32 23.56
N ASP A 14 -17.52 -22.27 22.83
CA ASP A 14 -17.34 -22.74 21.44
C ASP A 14 -18.14 -21.98 20.35
N GLN A 15 -19.01 -21.04 20.71
CA GLN A 15 -19.67 -20.19 19.72
C GLN A 15 -18.69 -19.21 19.10
N ARG A 16 -18.83 -18.97 17.80
CA ARG A 16 -17.91 -18.16 17.01
C ARG A 16 -18.41 -16.73 16.90
N VAL A 17 -17.51 -15.78 17.13
CA VAL A 17 -17.73 -14.36 16.89
C VAL A 17 -16.69 -13.88 15.89
N ALA A 18 -17.12 -13.39 14.74
CA ALA A 18 -16.21 -12.84 13.75
C ALA A 18 -15.74 -11.45 14.17
N ILE A 19 -14.49 -11.10 13.84
CA ILE A 19 -13.91 -9.79 14.12
C ILE A 19 -13.24 -9.28 12.85
N CYS A 20 -13.81 -8.22 12.26
CA CYS A 20 -13.27 -7.53 11.09
C CYS A 20 -13.10 -6.05 11.42
N VAL A 21 -11.91 -5.64 11.82
CA VAL A 21 -11.65 -4.25 12.24
C VAL A 21 -10.28 -3.78 11.79
N ALA A 22 -10.09 -2.48 11.71
CA ALA A 22 -8.78 -1.89 11.54
C ALA A 22 -7.88 -2.19 12.75
N ARG A 23 -6.58 -2.26 12.49
CA ARG A 23 -5.56 -2.46 13.51
C ARG A 23 -5.58 -1.29 14.50
N SER A 24 -6.04 -1.58 15.70
CA SER A 24 -6.28 -0.59 16.74
C SER A 24 -6.37 -1.28 18.11
N PRO A 25 -6.37 -0.53 19.23
CA PRO A 25 -6.71 -1.11 20.53
C PRO A 25 -8.07 -1.82 20.55
N ALA A 26 -9.04 -1.37 19.73
CA ALA A 26 -10.37 -1.98 19.64
C ALA A 26 -10.32 -3.43 19.11
N MET A 27 -9.35 -3.77 18.26
CA MET A 27 -9.08 -5.15 17.83
C MET A 27 -8.77 -6.06 19.04
N VAL A 28 -7.88 -5.61 19.92
CA VAL A 28 -7.49 -6.36 21.13
C VAL A 28 -8.65 -6.41 22.12
N VAL A 29 -9.40 -5.32 22.26
CA VAL A 29 -10.63 -5.28 23.10
C VAL A 29 -11.67 -6.28 22.59
N GLY A 30 -11.92 -6.32 21.28
CA GLY A 30 -12.86 -7.26 20.65
C GLY A 30 -12.45 -8.70 20.89
N LEU A 31 -11.17 -9.03 20.64
CA LEU A 31 -10.61 -10.35 20.92
C LEU A 31 -10.82 -10.73 22.39
N LEU A 32 -10.39 -9.88 23.32
CA LEU A 32 -10.52 -10.16 24.76
C LEU A 32 -11.98 -10.26 25.19
N ALA A 33 -12.87 -9.48 24.59
CA ALA A 33 -14.30 -9.51 24.90
C ALA A 33 -14.91 -10.86 24.51
N VAL A 34 -14.57 -11.38 23.32
CA VAL A 34 -15.02 -12.70 22.86
C VAL A 34 -14.52 -13.80 23.79
N LEU A 35 -13.23 -13.82 24.10
CA LEU A 35 -12.65 -14.81 25.02
C LEU A 35 -13.26 -14.73 26.43
N LYS A 36 -13.50 -13.51 26.95
CA LYS A 36 -14.14 -13.31 28.25
C LYS A 36 -15.62 -13.71 28.24
N ALA A 37 -16.31 -13.62 27.12
CA ALA A 37 -17.67 -14.12 26.94
C ALA A 37 -17.72 -15.66 26.84
N GLY A 38 -16.56 -16.32 26.70
CA GLY A 38 -16.43 -17.76 26.50
C GLY A 38 -16.48 -18.19 25.03
N GLY A 39 -16.74 -17.27 24.10
CA GLY A 39 -16.74 -17.57 22.67
C GLY A 39 -15.33 -17.69 22.09
N ALA A 40 -15.29 -18.14 20.83
CA ALA A 40 -14.09 -18.22 20.00
C ALA A 40 -14.11 -17.16 18.92
N TYR A 41 -13.02 -16.40 18.77
CA TYR A 41 -12.98 -15.39 17.73
C TYR A 41 -12.57 -15.97 16.36
N VAL A 42 -13.14 -15.40 15.30
CA VAL A 42 -12.75 -15.67 13.91
C VAL A 42 -12.19 -14.38 13.33
N PRO A 43 -10.86 -14.23 13.21
CA PRO A 43 -10.26 -13.00 12.74
C PRO A 43 -10.41 -12.86 11.23
N LEU A 44 -10.88 -11.70 10.79
CA LEU A 44 -11.05 -11.31 9.40
C LEU A 44 -10.15 -10.10 9.14
N ASP A 45 -9.16 -10.24 8.26
CA ASP A 45 -8.32 -9.12 7.85
C ASP A 45 -9.08 -8.27 6.81
N PRO A 46 -9.42 -6.99 7.10
CA PRO A 46 -10.15 -6.15 6.16
C PRO A 46 -9.38 -5.88 4.86
N ALA A 47 -8.08 -6.19 4.80
CA ALA A 47 -7.30 -6.12 3.56
C ALA A 47 -7.57 -7.29 2.59
N TYR A 48 -8.31 -8.32 3.00
CA TYR A 48 -8.65 -9.44 2.10
C TYR A 48 -9.83 -9.10 1.18
N PRO A 49 -9.90 -9.70 -0.03
CA PRO A 49 -11.04 -9.52 -0.92
C PRO A 49 -12.37 -9.88 -0.24
N GLY A 50 -13.41 -9.09 -0.48
CA GLY A 50 -14.73 -9.26 0.15
C GLY A 50 -15.34 -10.66 -0.07
N GLU A 51 -15.13 -11.27 -1.24
CA GLU A 51 -15.59 -12.63 -1.52
C GLU A 51 -14.93 -13.68 -0.61
N ARG A 52 -13.62 -13.56 -0.38
CA ARG A 52 -12.90 -14.44 0.56
C ARG A 52 -13.41 -14.26 1.99
N LEU A 53 -13.64 -13.02 2.41
CA LEU A 53 -14.23 -12.74 3.72
C LEU A 53 -15.63 -13.34 3.84
N GLY A 54 -16.44 -13.24 2.79
CA GLY A 54 -17.74 -13.88 2.68
C GLY A 54 -17.68 -15.40 2.81
N HIS A 55 -16.73 -16.06 2.12
CA HIS A 55 -16.52 -17.51 2.23
C HIS A 55 -16.16 -17.94 3.65
N ILE A 56 -15.27 -17.20 4.32
CA ILE A 56 -14.92 -17.47 5.72
C ILE A 56 -16.15 -17.33 6.61
N LEU A 57 -16.95 -16.27 6.43
CA LEU A 57 -18.17 -16.05 7.20
C LEU A 57 -19.21 -17.15 6.99
N ILE A 58 -19.37 -17.64 5.77
CA ILE A 58 -20.30 -18.72 5.43
C ILE A 58 -19.88 -20.03 6.13
N ASP A 59 -18.59 -20.41 6.04
CA ASP A 59 -18.11 -21.65 6.67
C ASP A 59 -18.07 -21.53 8.21
N ALA A 60 -17.63 -20.38 8.73
CA ALA A 60 -17.56 -20.15 10.17
C ALA A 60 -18.96 -20.02 10.81
N ALA A 61 -19.94 -19.50 10.06
CA ALA A 61 -21.29 -19.19 10.52
C ALA A 61 -21.29 -18.54 11.93
N PRO A 62 -20.65 -17.36 12.10
CA PRO A 62 -20.58 -16.71 13.39
C PRO A 62 -21.94 -16.15 13.80
N ALA A 63 -22.23 -16.17 15.10
CA ALA A 63 -23.50 -15.62 15.62
C ALA A 63 -23.50 -14.08 15.63
N ILE A 64 -22.32 -13.48 15.81
CA ILE A 64 -22.11 -12.04 15.95
C ILE A 64 -20.86 -11.65 15.16
N LEU A 65 -20.88 -10.45 14.58
CA LEU A 65 -19.74 -9.81 13.93
C LEU A 65 -19.36 -8.54 14.69
N LEU A 66 -18.09 -8.44 15.08
CA LEU A 66 -17.49 -7.18 15.55
C LEU A 66 -16.86 -6.48 14.35
N ALA A 67 -17.39 -5.32 13.94
CA ALA A 67 -16.88 -4.55 12.82
C ALA A 67 -16.95 -3.04 13.05
N ASP A 68 -15.83 -2.38 12.80
CA ASP A 68 -15.71 -0.92 12.70
C ASP A 68 -16.02 -0.46 11.25
N ASN A 69 -15.85 0.83 10.97
CA ASN A 69 -16.13 1.35 9.63
C ASN A 69 -15.29 0.67 8.54
N VAL A 70 -14.01 0.38 8.80
CA VAL A 70 -13.13 -0.27 7.83
C VAL A 70 -13.59 -1.70 7.54
N GLY A 71 -13.92 -2.46 8.58
CA GLY A 71 -14.45 -3.81 8.42
C GLY A 71 -15.81 -3.86 7.72
N ARG A 72 -16.71 -2.91 8.03
CA ARG A 72 -18.00 -2.79 7.35
C ARG A 72 -17.84 -2.55 5.85
N THR A 73 -16.94 -1.64 5.48
CA THR A 73 -16.63 -1.36 4.07
C THR A 73 -16.05 -2.60 3.37
N ALA A 74 -15.14 -3.33 4.01
CA ALA A 74 -14.50 -4.52 3.41
C ALA A 74 -15.50 -5.67 3.16
N LEU A 75 -16.50 -5.82 4.02
CA LEU A 75 -17.51 -6.90 3.93
C LEU A 75 -18.67 -6.58 2.98
N GLY A 76 -19.00 -5.31 2.80
CA GLY A 76 -20.12 -4.85 2.00
C GLY A 76 -21.49 -5.04 2.65
N GLU A 77 -22.45 -4.20 2.29
CA GLU A 77 -23.78 -4.11 2.93
C GLU A 77 -24.56 -5.43 2.91
N ASN A 78 -24.50 -6.19 1.81
CA ASN A 78 -25.25 -7.44 1.65
C ASN A 78 -24.91 -8.49 2.70
N VAL A 79 -23.63 -8.58 3.10
CA VAL A 79 -23.18 -9.53 4.12
C VAL A 79 -23.67 -9.08 5.51
N LEU A 80 -23.59 -7.77 5.78
CA LEU A 80 -23.90 -7.18 7.08
C LEU A 80 -25.38 -7.30 7.47
N VAL A 81 -26.31 -7.24 6.50
CA VAL A 81 -27.77 -7.34 6.75
C VAL A 81 -28.17 -8.64 7.44
N SER A 82 -27.40 -9.72 7.24
CA SER A 82 -27.69 -11.04 7.79
C SER A 82 -27.11 -11.30 9.19
N LEU A 83 -26.31 -10.38 9.73
CA LEU A 83 -25.54 -10.58 10.96
C LEU A 83 -25.87 -9.54 12.03
N THR A 84 -25.74 -9.93 13.30
CA THR A 84 -25.71 -8.95 14.39
C THR A 84 -24.34 -8.28 14.41
N VAL A 85 -24.27 -7.02 14.01
CA VAL A 85 -23.01 -6.26 13.90
C VAL A 85 -22.84 -5.27 15.04
N LEU A 86 -21.73 -5.37 15.77
CA LEU A 86 -21.35 -4.43 16.84
C LEU A 86 -20.04 -3.74 16.50
N ASP A 87 -19.90 -2.47 16.87
CA ASP A 87 -18.62 -1.78 16.79
C ASP A 87 -17.86 -1.93 18.13
N PRO A 88 -16.68 -2.57 18.16
CA PRO A 88 -15.90 -2.72 19.39
C PRO A 88 -15.31 -1.40 19.91
N ASN A 89 -15.33 -0.30 19.14
CA ASN A 89 -15.01 1.04 19.62
C ASN A 89 -16.14 1.62 20.48
N GLY A 90 -17.37 1.12 20.30
CA GLY A 90 -18.50 1.50 21.14
C GLY A 90 -18.33 0.99 22.57
N LEU A 91 -18.64 1.85 23.54
CA LEU A 91 -18.64 1.46 24.95
C LEU A 91 -20.07 1.14 25.41
N PRO A 92 -20.47 -0.14 25.49
CA PRO A 92 -21.82 -0.49 25.90
C PRO A 92 -22.06 -0.19 27.38
N ASP A 93 -23.30 0.20 27.69
CA ASP A 93 -23.78 0.39 29.06
C ASP A 93 -24.01 -0.98 29.73
N GLN A 94 -22.90 -1.59 30.15
CA GLN A 94 -22.81 -2.92 30.74
C GLN A 94 -21.81 -2.89 31.89
N PRO A 95 -21.85 -3.86 32.83
CA PRO A 95 -20.88 -3.93 33.93
C PRO A 95 -19.41 -3.96 33.44
N ASP A 96 -18.51 -3.31 34.17
CA ASP A 96 -17.07 -3.37 33.93
C ASP A 96 -16.35 -4.53 34.64
N SER A 97 -17.06 -5.28 35.49
CA SER A 97 -16.56 -6.50 36.10
C SER A 97 -16.23 -7.60 35.07
N HIS A 98 -15.32 -8.49 35.42
CA HIS A 98 -15.03 -9.67 34.61
C HIS A 98 -16.22 -10.67 34.67
N PRO A 99 -16.82 -11.04 33.52
CA PRO A 99 -17.91 -12.01 33.51
C PRO A 99 -17.45 -13.38 34.04
N GLN A 100 -18.36 -14.08 34.70
CA GLN A 100 -18.17 -15.46 35.13
C GLN A 100 -19.02 -16.35 34.21
N VAL A 101 -18.38 -17.26 33.48
CA VAL A 101 -19.03 -18.20 32.56
C VAL A 101 -18.85 -19.61 33.12
N PRO A 102 -19.83 -20.16 33.89
CA PRO A 102 -19.61 -21.38 34.68
C PRO A 102 -19.23 -22.63 33.87
N ALA A 103 -19.66 -22.72 32.61
CA ALA A 103 -19.38 -23.85 31.73
C ALA A 103 -18.02 -23.73 31.00
N LEU A 104 -17.33 -22.59 31.08
CA LEU A 104 -16.08 -22.38 30.35
C LEU A 104 -14.95 -23.22 30.94
N THR A 105 -14.19 -23.88 30.08
CA THR A 105 -13.04 -24.73 30.42
C THR A 105 -11.90 -24.48 29.43
N SER A 106 -10.67 -24.88 29.79
CA SER A 106 -9.51 -24.73 28.90
C SER A 106 -9.58 -25.53 27.61
N ARG A 107 -10.53 -26.47 27.49
CA ARG A 107 -10.76 -27.26 26.27
C ARG A 107 -11.70 -26.58 25.28
N HIS A 108 -12.34 -25.48 25.65
CA HIS A 108 -13.13 -24.70 24.71
C HIS A 108 -12.23 -23.93 23.73
N LEU A 109 -12.81 -23.62 22.57
CA LEU A 109 -12.14 -22.88 21.51
C LEU A 109 -11.78 -21.47 21.97
N ALA A 110 -10.54 -21.08 21.72
CA ALA A 110 -10.10 -19.70 21.81
C ALA A 110 -10.32 -18.98 20.46
N TYR A 111 -10.02 -19.65 19.35
CA TYR A 111 -10.18 -19.07 18.02
C TYR A 111 -10.32 -20.10 16.91
N VAL A 112 -10.79 -19.63 15.76
CA VAL A 112 -10.72 -20.36 14.49
C VAL A 112 -10.01 -19.47 13.46
N ILE A 113 -8.81 -19.88 13.04
CA ILE A 113 -8.03 -19.15 12.03
C ILE A 113 -8.04 -19.93 10.72
N TYR A 114 -8.32 -19.25 9.62
CA TYR A 114 -8.40 -19.85 8.29
C TYR A 114 -7.04 -19.87 7.60
N THR A 115 -6.72 -21.01 7.01
CA THR A 115 -5.51 -21.23 6.20
C THR A 115 -5.89 -21.72 4.80
N SER A 116 -4.97 -21.64 3.84
CA SER A 116 -5.16 -22.20 2.49
C SER A 116 -5.41 -23.72 2.55
N GLY A 117 -6.28 -24.23 1.68
CA GLY A 117 -6.70 -25.63 1.69
C GLY A 117 -6.34 -26.35 0.39
N SER A 118 -5.83 -27.58 0.49
CA SER A 118 -5.40 -28.38 -0.67
C SER A 118 -6.52 -28.69 -1.69
N THR A 119 -7.78 -28.55 -1.29
CA THR A 119 -8.97 -28.76 -2.13
C THR A 119 -9.55 -27.46 -2.70
N GLY A 120 -8.84 -26.33 -2.60
CA GLY A 120 -9.27 -25.04 -3.15
C GLY A 120 -10.28 -24.23 -2.33
N THR A 121 -10.48 -24.60 -1.07
CA THR A 121 -11.33 -23.86 -0.13
C THR A 121 -10.55 -23.63 1.17
N PRO A 122 -10.54 -22.41 1.73
CA PRO A 122 -9.90 -22.14 3.02
C PRO A 122 -10.41 -23.07 4.11
N LYS A 123 -9.50 -23.53 4.99
CA LYS A 123 -9.80 -24.43 6.10
C LYS A 123 -9.63 -23.72 7.44
N GLY A 124 -10.67 -23.72 8.28
CA GLY A 124 -10.63 -23.12 9.61
C GLY A 124 -9.99 -24.07 10.63
N VAL A 125 -8.86 -23.69 11.23
CA VAL A 125 -8.19 -24.47 12.28
C VAL A 125 -8.75 -24.09 13.65
N MET A 126 -9.34 -25.06 14.34
CA MET A 126 -10.01 -24.88 15.62
C MET A 126 -9.03 -25.01 16.80
N VAL A 127 -8.65 -23.88 17.43
CA VAL A 127 -7.64 -23.85 18.50
C VAL A 127 -8.28 -23.64 19.86
N GLU A 128 -7.84 -24.42 20.85
CA GLU A 128 -8.39 -24.42 22.21
C GLU A 128 -7.55 -23.56 23.16
N HIS A 129 -8.16 -23.06 24.24
CA HIS A 129 -7.49 -22.21 25.23
C HIS A 129 -6.22 -22.84 25.82
N HIS A 130 -6.23 -24.13 26.14
CA HIS A 130 -5.07 -24.78 26.76
C HIS A 130 -3.82 -24.73 25.85
N SER A 131 -3.99 -24.85 24.53
CA SER A 131 -2.90 -24.74 23.57
C SER A 131 -2.32 -23.32 23.53
N VAL A 132 -3.19 -22.30 23.57
CA VAL A 132 -2.78 -20.88 23.60
C VAL A 132 -2.05 -20.53 24.89
N VAL A 133 -2.55 -21.03 26.04
CA VAL A 133 -1.89 -20.84 27.34
C VAL A 133 -0.51 -21.52 27.36
N ASN A 134 -0.41 -22.73 26.82
CA ASN A 134 0.87 -23.43 26.69
C ASN A 134 1.88 -22.61 25.86
N LEU A 135 1.44 -22.12 24.69
CA LEU A 135 2.25 -21.26 23.82
C LEU A 135 2.73 -20.01 24.57
N ALA A 136 1.81 -19.26 25.18
CA ALA A 136 2.12 -17.99 25.83
C ALA A 136 3.11 -18.18 27.00
N LEU A 137 2.88 -19.15 27.87
CA LEU A 137 3.79 -19.42 29.00
C LEU A 137 5.17 -19.89 28.54
N ALA A 138 5.23 -20.73 27.50
CA ALA A 138 6.48 -21.16 26.90
C ALA A 138 7.26 -19.98 26.29
N GLN A 139 6.58 -19.09 25.57
CA GLN A 139 7.18 -17.90 24.95
C GLN A 139 7.63 -16.88 26.00
N ILE A 140 6.81 -16.58 27.01
CA ILE A 140 7.17 -15.65 28.10
C ILE A 140 8.45 -16.10 28.78
N THR A 141 8.54 -17.39 29.12
CA THR A 141 9.72 -17.96 29.78
C THR A 141 10.94 -17.96 28.88
N ARG A 142 10.80 -18.42 27.62
CA ARG A 142 11.91 -18.56 26.68
C ARG A 142 12.50 -17.23 26.23
N LEU A 143 11.63 -16.25 25.99
CA LEU A 143 12.01 -14.94 25.46
C LEU A 143 12.38 -13.95 26.59
N ASP A 144 12.31 -14.37 27.86
CA ASP A 144 12.55 -13.51 29.04
C ASP A 144 11.66 -12.25 29.02
N VAL A 145 10.36 -12.45 28.74
CA VAL A 145 9.39 -11.35 28.69
C VAL A 145 9.07 -10.88 30.11
N LYS A 146 9.18 -9.57 30.31
CA LYS A 146 9.00 -8.88 31.59
C LYS A 146 7.85 -7.89 31.50
N VAL A 147 7.38 -7.41 32.64
CA VAL A 147 6.39 -6.32 32.71
C VAL A 147 6.87 -5.03 32.03
N THR A 148 8.19 -4.83 31.91
CA THR A 148 8.81 -3.70 31.19
C THR A 148 9.00 -3.97 29.69
N SER A 149 8.75 -5.20 29.23
CA SER A 149 8.89 -5.55 27.83
C SER A 149 7.82 -4.84 26.99
N ARG A 150 8.19 -4.56 25.75
CA ARG A 150 7.38 -3.94 24.72
C ARG A 150 7.42 -4.84 23.49
N ILE A 151 6.29 -5.45 23.16
CA ILE A 151 6.15 -6.41 22.07
C ILE A 151 5.42 -5.74 20.92
N LEU A 152 5.94 -5.86 19.70
CA LEU A 152 5.33 -5.30 18.50
C LEU A 152 4.15 -6.16 18.02
N GLN A 153 3.02 -5.53 17.68
CA GLN A 153 1.91 -6.17 16.95
C GLN A 153 2.12 -5.97 15.43
N PHE A 154 2.91 -6.85 14.81
CA PHE A 154 3.35 -6.75 13.41
C PHE A 154 2.72 -7.79 12.49
N ILE A 155 2.24 -8.92 12.97
CA ILE A 155 1.62 -9.91 12.10
C ILE A 155 0.17 -9.51 11.76
N SER A 156 -0.33 -9.93 10.59
CA SER A 156 -1.74 -9.76 10.21
C SER A 156 -2.64 -10.46 11.25
N PHE A 157 -3.81 -9.87 11.53
CA PHE A 157 -4.75 -10.45 12.50
C PHE A 157 -5.33 -11.79 12.05
N GLY A 158 -5.42 -12.01 10.72
CA GLY A 158 -5.82 -13.29 10.13
C GLY A 158 -4.76 -14.39 10.22
N PHE A 159 -3.56 -14.08 10.73
CA PHE A 159 -2.45 -15.02 10.89
C PHE A 159 -2.23 -15.37 12.36
N ASP A 160 -1.99 -16.65 12.64
CA ASP A 160 -1.87 -17.18 13.99
C ASP A 160 -0.62 -16.68 14.75
N ALA A 161 0.45 -16.30 14.05
CA ALA A 161 1.59 -15.65 14.69
C ALA A 161 1.24 -14.32 15.39
N SER A 162 0.14 -13.64 15.01
CA SER A 162 -0.38 -12.50 15.78
C SER A 162 -0.88 -12.90 17.18
N VAL A 163 -1.31 -14.15 17.36
CA VAL A 163 -1.71 -14.69 18.66
C VAL A 163 -0.51 -14.77 19.59
N ALA A 164 0.66 -15.19 19.08
CA ALA A 164 1.89 -15.19 19.86
C ALA A 164 2.26 -13.77 20.34
N GLU A 165 2.17 -12.76 19.46
CA GLU A 165 2.43 -11.36 19.81
C GLU A 165 1.52 -10.90 20.97
N MET A 166 0.20 -11.06 20.79
CA MET A 166 -0.80 -10.56 21.73
C MET A 166 -0.76 -11.32 23.05
N MET A 167 -0.75 -12.66 23.02
CA MET A 167 -0.86 -13.48 24.23
C MET A 167 0.43 -13.49 25.05
N THR A 168 1.59 -13.42 24.40
CA THR A 168 2.87 -13.26 25.11
C THR A 168 2.93 -11.90 25.80
N ALA A 169 2.49 -10.83 25.13
CA ALA A 169 2.50 -9.50 25.71
C ALA A 169 1.57 -9.40 26.92
N LEU A 170 0.29 -9.75 26.72
CA LEU A 170 -0.73 -9.64 27.75
C LEU A 170 -0.50 -10.63 28.90
N GLY A 171 -0.09 -11.86 28.59
CA GLY A 171 0.21 -12.89 29.59
C GLY A 171 1.46 -12.58 30.43
N GLY A 172 2.45 -11.89 29.85
CA GLY A 172 3.67 -11.45 30.54
C GLY A 172 3.53 -10.13 31.30
N GLY A 173 2.36 -9.48 31.25
CA GLY A 173 2.15 -8.12 31.79
C GLY A 173 2.93 -7.04 31.05
N ALA A 174 3.38 -7.33 29.83
CA ALA A 174 4.14 -6.45 28.97
C ALA A 174 3.21 -5.49 28.19
N SER A 175 3.81 -4.48 27.54
CA SER A 175 3.08 -3.59 26.63
C SER A 175 3.02 -4.19 25.22
N LEU A 176 1.84 -4.19 24.61
CA LEU A 176 1.67 -4.47 23.18
C LEU A 176 1.69 -3.14 22.41
N VAL A 177 2.69 -2.95 21.55
CA VAL A 177 2.90 -1.74 20.74
C VAL A 177 2.28 -1.98 19.37
N ILE A 178 1.27 -1.19 19.02
CA ILE A 178 0.56 -1.29 17.74
C ILE A 178 1.07 -0.18 16.80
N PRO A 179 1.93 -0.51 15.83
CA PRO A 179 2.46 0.48 14.89
C PRO A 179 1.39 0.90 13.88
N ALA A 180 1.52 2.12 13.35
CA ALA A 180 0.79 2.54 12.16
C ALA A 180 1.22 1.69 10.95
N ASP A 181 0.33 1.53 9.97
CA ASP A 181 0.60 0.69 8.80
C ASP A 181 1.80 1.18 7.97
N THR A 182 2.08 2.49 7.98
CA THR A 182 3.26 3.09 7.32
C THR A 182 4.59 2.56 7.87
N VAL A 183 4.65 2.20 9.16
CA VAL A 183 5.83 1.60 9.80
C VAL A 183 5.95 0.13 9.45
N ARG A 184 4.83 -0.58 9.39
CA ARG A 184 4.80 -2.01 9.01
C ARG A 184 5.13 -2.24 7.55
N GLN A 185 4.89 -1.22 6.73
CA GLN A 185 5.18 -1.23 5.33
C GLN A 185 6.68 -1.05 5.13
N ASP A 186 7.34 -0.04 5.69
CA ASP A 186 8.76 0.23 5.41
C ASP A 186 9.75 -0.52 6.35
N PRO A 187 10.61 -1.42 5.83
CA PRO A 187 11.62 -2.09 6.65
C PRO A 187 12.60 -1.14 7.35
N LEU A 188 12.99 -0.01 6.74
CA LEU A 188 13.89 0.96 7.37
C LEU A 188 13.18 1.75 8.47
N ARG A 189 11.94 2.17 8.24
CA ARG A 189 11.14 2.80 9.30
C ARG A 189 10.86 1.85 10.44
N LEU A 190 10.72 0.55 10.18
CA LEU A 190 10.59 -0.43 11.25
C LEU A 190 11.80 -0.35 12.19
N TRP A 191 13.03 -0.36 11.68
CA TRP A 191 14.24 -0.26 12.52
C TRP A 191 14.26 1.02 13.37
N HIS A 192 13.94 2.18 12.77
CA HIS A 192 13.81 3.43 13.52
C HIS A 192 12.70 3.37 14.57
N TYR A 193 11.55 2.80 14.23
CA TYR A 193 10.43 2.65 15.15
C TYR A 193 10.76 1.72 16.33
N LEU A 194 11.50 0.63 16.09
CA LEU A 194 11.96 -0.26 17.15
C LEU A 194 12.82 0.51 18.17
N GLU A 195 13.72 1.36 17.69
CA GLU A 195 14.56 2.23 18.53
C GLU A 195 13.73 3.28 19.29
N GLU A 196 12.97 4.09 18.56
CA GLU A 196 12.17 5.21 19.11
C GLU A 196 11.17 4.73 20.15
N GLN A 197 10.47 3.64 19.85
CA GLN A 197 9.47 3.06 20.74
C GLN A 197 10.06 2.07 21.73
N LYS A 198 11.38 1.88 21.76
CA LYS A 198 12.09 0.94 22.64
C LYS A 198 11.46 -0.45 22.61
N VAL A 199 11.12 -0.93 21.43
CA VAL A 199 10.50 -2.24 21.24
C VAL A 199 11.53 -3.31 21.60
N THR A 200 11.17 -4.18 22.53
CA THR A 200 12.07 -5.22 23.04
C THR A 200 11.93 -6.54 22.29
N HIS A 201 10.74 -6.82 21.72
CA HIS A 201 10.44 -8.09 21.06
C HIS A 201 9.63 -7.84 19.78
N ALA A 202 10.00 -8.49 18.68
CA ALA A 202 9.24 -8.44 17.43
C ALA A 202 9.24 -9.81 16.73
N PHE A 203 8.06 -10.22 16.28
CA PHE A 203 7.85 -11.41 15.47
C PHE A 203 7.80 -11.00 14.00
N LEU A 204 8.71 -11.54 13.18
CA LEU A 204 8.88 -11.10 11.80
C LEU A 204 9.02 -12.32 10.87
N THR A 205 8.62 -12.15 9.62
CA THR A 205 8.95 -13.10 8.56
C THR A 205 10.33 -12.77 7.98
N PRO A 206 11.19 -13.76 7.68
CA PRO A 206 12.49 -13.49 7.07
C PRO A 206 12.40 -12.63 5.81
N ALA A 207 11.40 -12.87 4.96
CA ALA A 207 11.21 -12.13 3.72
C ALA A 207 10.96 -10.62 3.87
N PHE A 208 10.56 -10.17 5.07
CA PHE A 208 10.40 -8.74 5.34
C PHE A 208 11.75 -8.05 5.56
N LEU A 209 12.76 -8.78 6.03
CA LEU A 209 14.06 -8.24 6.40
C LEU A 209 14.99 -8.23 5.18
N GLN A 210 15.60 -7.08 4.89
CA GLN A 210 16.51 -6.94 3.77
C GLN A 210 17.83 -7.68 4.04
N GLU A 211 18.34 -8.36 3.00
CA GLU A 211 19.70 -8.89 3.00
C GLU A 211 20.69 -7.79 2.58
N GLY A 212 21.77 -7.61 3.34
CA GLY A 212 22.93 -6.81 2.89
C GLY A 212 22.79 -5.29 2.89
N GLY A 213 21.75 -4.70 3.51
CA GLY A 213 21.61 -3.24 3.66
C GLY A 213 22.31 -2.67 4.90
N ASP A 214 22.69 -1.39 4.85
CA ASP A 214 23.14 -0.62 6.02
C ASP A 214 21.96 -0.43 6.98
N LEU A 215 21.77 -1.39 7.88
CA LEU A 215 20.71 -1.32 8.89
C LEU A 215 20.99 -0.15 9.85
N PRO A 216 19.97 0.68 10.17
CA PRO A 216 20.12 1.76 11.14
C PRO A 216 20.76 1.26 12.44
N ALA A 217 21.63 2.08 13.01
CA ALA A 217 22.24 1.77 14.30
C ALA A 217 21.15 1.72 15.38
N LEU A 218 21.05 0.59 16.09
CA LEU A 218 20.21 0.46 17.28
C LEU A 218 21.08 0.63 18.52
N THR A 219 20.61 1.41 19.49
CA THR A 219 21.20 1.44 20.84
C THR A 219 20.60 0.34 21.73
N ILE A 220 19.40 -0.14 21.38
CA ILE A 220 18.78 -1.30 22.00
C ILE A 220 19.25 -2.61 21.34
N LYS A 221 19.18 -3.72 22.09
CA LYS A 221 19.37 -5.09 21.57
C LYS A 221 18.04 -5.85 21.62
N PRO A 222 17.14 -5.67 20.63
CA PRO A 222 15.84 -6.32 20.64
C PRO A 222 15.98 -7.83 20.42
N THR A 223 14.95 -8.57 20.83
CA THR A 223 14.77 -9.98 20.51
C THR A 223 13.90 -10.09 19.26
N LEU A 224 14.46 -10.64 18.18
CA LEU A 224 13.75 -10.92 16.94
C LEU A 224 13.41 -12.41 16.86
N ILE A 225 12.14 -12.70 16.62
CA ILE A 225 11.63 -14.05 16.44
C ILE A 225 11.25 -14.20 14.98
N LEU A 226 12.05 -14.94 14.23
CA LEU A 226 11.79 -15.25 12.83
C LEU A 226 10.91 -16.49 12.74
N GLY A 227 9.92 -16.47 11.85
CA GLY A 227 9.05 -17.61 11.63
C GLY A 227 8.30 -17.52 10.32
N GLY A 228 7.55 -18.58 10.00
CA GLY A 228 6.79 -18.69 8.76
C GLY A 228 7.62 -19.22 7.59
N GLU A 229 8.91 -18.89 7.48
CA GLU A 229 9.83 -19.33 6.42
C GLU A 229 11.22 -19.69 6.95
N ALA A 230 12.00 -20.39 6.12
CA ALA A 230 13.42 -20.58 6.41
C ALA A 230 14.17 -19.26 6.15
N PRO A 231 14.87 -18.69 7.16
CA PRO A 231 15.72 -17.53 6.92
C PRO A 231 16.96 -17.93 6.11
N SER A 232 17.57 -16.96 5.43
CA SER A 232 18.85 -17.18 4.74
C SER A 232 20.03 -17.04 5.71
N THR A 233 21.15 -17.68 5.36
CA THR A 233 22.40 -17.57 6.12
C THR A 233 22.92 -16.13 6.13
N ALA A 234 22.76 -15.40 5.02
CA ALA A 234 23.15 -14.00 4.91
C ALA A 234 22.36 -13.12 5.89
N LEU A 235 21.04 -13.31 5.96
CA LEU A 235 20.18 -12.59 6.91
C LEU A 235 20.58 -12.86 8.36
N LEU A 236 20.78 -14.13 8.73
CA LEU A 236 21.22 -14.48 10.08
C LEU A 236 22.57 -13.82 10.41
N GLN A 237 23.54 -13.87 9.49
CA GLN A 237 24.86 -13.29 9.71
C GLN A 237 24.80 -11.78 9.90
N ALA A 238 23.94 -11.08 9.17
CA ALA A 238 23.73 -9.64 9.29
C ALA A 238 23.13 -9.24 10.66
N LEU A 239 22.29 -10.10 11.24
CA LEU A 239 21.49 -9.79 12.43
C LEU A 239 22.07 -10.32 13.75
N ARG A 240 22.74 -11.47 13.75
CA ARG A 240 23.13 -12.20 14.98
C ARG A 240 23.96 -11.40 16.00
N SER A 241 24.71 -10.39 15.55
CA SER A 241 25.49 -9.53 16.44
C SER A 241 24.71 -8.33 16.96
N ARG A 242 23.61 -7.96 16.30
CA ARG A 242 22.80 -6.75 16.54
C ARG A 242 21.57 -7.04 17.40
N VAL A 243 21.02 -8.25 17.33
CA VAL A 243 19.77 -8.64 18.01
C VAL A 243 19.93 -10.01 18.68
N ASN A 244 19.02 -10.35 19.61
CA ASN A 244 18.86 -11.74 20.06
C ASN A 244 17.93 -12.45 19.08
N LEU A 245 18.39 -13.50 18.42
CA LEU A 245 17.72 -14.03 17.24
C LEU A 245 17.18 -15.45 17.48
N PHE A 246 15.89 -15.62 17.24
CA PHE A 246 15.21 -16.91 17.31
C PHE A 246 14.67 -17.31 15.94
N ASN A 247 14.70 -18.61 15.64
CA ASN A 247 14.01 -19.21 14.51
C ASN A 247 12.94 -20.15 15.05
N ASP A 248 11.68 -19.74 14.92
CA ASP A 248 10.50 -20.47 15.36
C ASP A 248 9.87 -21.20 14.18
N TYR A 249 9.46 -22.45 14.42
CA TYR A 249 8.77 -23.29 13.45
C TYR A 249 7.51 -23.88 14.07
N GLY A 250 6.40 -23.82 13.35
CA GLY A 250 5.18 -24.50 13.70
C GLY A 250 4.12 -24.30 12.61
N PRO A 251 3.34 -25.33 12.28
CA PRO A 251 2.09 -25.15 11.55
C PRO A 251 0.97 -24.62 12.47
N THR A 252 -0.05 -24.01 11.87
CA THR A 252 -1.22 -23.51 12.61
C THR A 252 -1.96 -24.61 13.36
N GLU A 253 -1.95 -25.82 12.81
CA GLU A 253 -2.54 -27.02 13.41
C GLU A 253 -1.83 -27.51 14.69
N THR A 254 -0.70 -26.90 15.05
CA THR A 254 0.00 -27.16 16.32
C THR A 254 0.21 -25.90 17.16
N THR A 255 -0.64 -24.89 16.94
CA THR A 255 -0.71 -23.63 17.69
C THR A 255 0.58 -22.82 17.60
N VAL A 256 0.78 -22.17 16.44
CA VAL A 256 1.82 -21.17 16.15
C VAL A 256 3.27 -21.70 16.12
N CYS A 257 3.77 -22.24 17.23
CA CYS A 257 5.19 -22.58 17.39
C CYS A 257 5.37 -23.91 18.12
N ALA A 258 5.88 -24.91 17.39
CA ALA A 258 6.15 -26.24 17.90
C ALA A 258 7.63 -26.44 18.27
N THR A 259 8.54 -25.86 17.50
CA THR A 259 9.98 -25.91 17.75
C THR A 259 10.61 -24.53 17.64
N THR A 260 11.72 -24.35 18.34
CA THR A 260 12.44 -23.08 18.36
C THR A 260 13.94 -23.29 18.47
N TRP A 261 14.69 -22.47 17.76
CA TRP A 261 16.14 -22.39 17.82
C TRP A 261 16.56 -20.98 18.23
N HIS A 262 17.44 -20.88 19.22
CA HIS A 262 18.10 -19.62 19.57
C HIS A 262 19.46 -19.59 18.87
N CYS A 263 19.66 -18.62 17.98
CA CYS A 263 20.87 -18.48 17.20
C CYS A 263 22.04 -18.04 18.12
N PRO A 264 23.11 -18.83 18.25
CA PRO A 264 24.30 -18.41 18.96
C PRO A 264 24.94 -17.18 18.30
N SER A 265 25.47 -16.25 19.10
CA SER A 265 26.12 -15.03 18.58
C SER A 265 27.31 -15.31 17.67
N ASP A 266 27.99 -16.45 17.88
CA ASP A 266 29.15 -16.92 17.15
C ASP A 266 28.80 -17.93 16.04
N TYR A 267 27.51 -18.16 15.74
CA TYR A 267 27.07 -19.16 14.76
C TYR A 267 27.60 -18.95 13.33
N THR A 268 28.53 -19.78 12.88
CA THR A 268 29.15 -19.69 11.54
C THR A 268 28.66 -20.73 10.54
N ASP A 269 27.85 -21.70 10.98
CA ASP A 269 27.43 -22.82 10.13
C ASP A 269 26.39 -22.39 9.10
N GLY A 270 26.44 -23.00 7.92
CA GLY A 270 25.55 -22.66 6.80
C GLY A 270 24.16 -23.30 6.87
N VAL A 271 23.92 -24.22 7.81
CA VAL A 271 22.63 -24.91 7.98
C VAL A 271 21.85 -24.20 9.07
N ILE A 272 20.56 -23.91 8.87
CA ILE A 272 19.77 -23.18 9.87
C ILE A 272 18.75 -24.13 10.51
N PRO A 273 18.89 -24.44 11.81
CA PRO A 273 17.95 -25.31 12.49
C PRO A 273 16.60 -24.65 12.74
N ILE A 274 15.55 -25.48 12.76
CA ILE A 274 14.25 -25.16 13.37
C ILE A 274 14.23 -25.51 14.86
N GLY A 275 15.33 -26.06 15.38
CA GLY A 275 15.63 -26.15 16.80
C GLY A 275 15.00 -27.34 17.49
N ARG A 276 14.52 -27.15 18.73
CA ARG A 276 13.99 -28.22 19.57
C ARG A 276 12.53 -27.97 19.96
N PRO A 277 11.77 -29.02 20.32
CA PRO A 277 10.38 -28.88 20.77
C PRO A 277 10.24 -27.86 21.91
N THR A 278 9.20 -27.04 21.85
CA THR A 278 8.82 -26.12 22.94
C THR A 278 8.17 -26.89 24.10
N ALA A 279 7.86 -26.20 25.21
CA ALA A 279 7.30 -26.84 26.40
C ALA A 279 6.00 -27.59 26.08
N ASN A 280 5.89 -28.81 26.62
CA ASN A 280 4.76 -29.73 26.43
C ASN A 280 4.46 -30.12 24.97
N MET A 281 5.38 -29.88 24.05
CA MET A 281 5.34 -30.36 22.67
C MET A 281 6.22 -31.59 22.52
N ARG A 282 5.85 -32.46 21.57
CA ARG A 282 6.64 -33.62 21.16
C ARG A 282 6.82 -33.60 19.65
N VAL A 283 7.98 -34.03 19.19
CA VAL A 283 8.27 -34.17 17.77
C VAL A 283 8.71 -35.59 17.48
N TYR A 284 8.10 -36.19 16.47
CA TYR A 284 8.44 -37.51 15.95
C TYR A 284 8.82 -37.39 14.49
N LEU A 285 9.93 -38.03 14.09
CA LEU A 285 10.30 -38.19 12.69
C LEU A 285 9.97 -39.61 12.30
N LEU A 286 8.97 -39.80 11.44
CA LEU A 286 8.42 -41.11 11.11
C LEU A 286 8.73 -41.50 9.66
N ASP A 287 8.88 -42.80 9.42
CA ASP A 287 8.94 -43.38 8.08
C ASP A 287 7.54 -43.61 7.49
N ALA A 288 7.49 -44.18 6.28
CA ALA A 288 6.24 -44.48 5.58
C ALA A 288 5.38 -45.57 6.27
N GLN A 289 5.92 -46.28 7.26
CA GLN A 289 5.21 -47.27 8.08
C GLN A 289 4.79 -46.68 9.44
N GLY A 290 5.01 -45.38 9.66
CA GLY A 290 4.71 -44.70 10.92
C GLY A 290 5.65 -45.06 12.06
N GLN A 291 6.84 -45.59 11.77
CA GLN A 291 7.84 -45.93 12.77
C GLN A 291 8.89 -44.81 12.91
N PRO A 292 9.42 -44.54 14.11
CA PRO A 292 10.49 -43.56 14.29
C PRO A 292 11.74 -43.90 13.48
N VAL A 293 12.25 -42.93 12.71
CA VAL A 293 13.49 -43.10 11.96
C VAL A 293 14.71 -43.07 12.88
N PRO A 294 15.83 -43.73 12.52
CA PRO A 294 17.08 -43.60 13.27
C PRO A 294 17.58 -42.16 13.33
N PHE A 295 18.33 -41.83 14.38
CA PHE A 295 18.87 -40.49 14.58
C PHE A 295 19.74 -40.04 13.39
N GLY A 296 19.52 -38.81 12.90
CA GLY A 296 20.21 -38.26 11.73
C GLY A 296 19.56 -38.57 10.38
N VAL A 297 18.63 -39.53 10.32
CA VAL A 297 17.89 -39.89 9.09
C VAL A 297 16.74 -38.91 8.87
N VAL A 298 16.44 -38.63 7.61
CA VAL A 298 15.28 -37.81 7.21
C VAL A 298 14.00 -38.60 7.42
N GLY A 299 13.04 -38.00 8.11
CA GLY A 299 11.69 -38.56 8.30
C GLY A 299 10.61 -37.50 8.14
N GLU A 300 9.36 -37.95 8.03
CA GLU A 300 8.20 -37.07 8.03
C GLU A 300 7.92 -36.58 9.45
N LEU A 301 7.85 -35.26 9.59
CA LEU A 301 7.67 -34.58 10.85
C LEU A 301 6.22 -34.69 11.33
N HIS A 302 6.06 -35.26 12.52
CA HIS A 302 4.79 -35.33 13.25
C HIS A 302 4.94 -34.62 14.58
N ILE A 303 3.89 -33.92 15.00
CA ILE A 303 3.93 -33.07 16.20
C ILE A 303 2.82 -33.51 17.15
N GLY A 304 3.18 -33.93 18.35
CA GLY A 304 2.27 -34.25 19.44
C GLY A 304 2.32 -33.21 20.58
N GLY A 305 1.47 -33.40 21.58
CA GLY A 305 1.48 -32.60 22.82
C GLY A 305 0.43 -31.50 22.87
N ALA A 306 0.63 -30.55 23.79
CA ALA A 306 -0.41 -29.58 24.20
C ALA A 306 -0.81 -28.57 23.11
N GLY A 307 0.04 -28.35 22.11
CA GLY A 307 -0.23 -27.45 20.99
C GLY A 307 -1.11 -28.04 19.88
N VAL A 308 -1.33 -29.37 19.86
CA VAL A 308 -2.16 -30.02 18.83
C VAL A 308 -3.61 -29.54 18.93
N THR A 309 -4.11 -28.95 17.85
CA THR A 309 -5.42 -28.27 17.84
C THR A 309 -6.59 -29.26 17.75
N ARG A 310 -7.82 -28.78 17.92
CA ARG A 310 -9.03 -29.64 17.90
C ARG A 310 -9.23 -30.32 16.54
N GLY A 311 -8.90 -29.63 15.46
CA GLY A 311 -9.06 -30.12 14.09
C GLY A 311 -9.45 -28.99 13.13
N TYR A 312 -10.05 -29.37 12.01
CA TYR A 312 -10.58 -28.43 11.03
C TYR A 312 -12.10 -28.27 11.17
N LEU A 313 -12.58 -27.03 11.18
CA LEU A 313 -14.00 -26.70 11.22
C LEU A 313 -14.71 -27.29 10.01
N ASN A 314 -15.86 -27.95 10.22
CA ASN A 314 -16.70 -28.57 9.20
C ASN A 314 -15.99 -29.57 8.26
N ARG A 315 -14.81 -30.10 8.64
CA ARG A 315 -14.02 -31.04 7.82
C ARG A 315 -13.58 -32.26 8.64
N PRO A 316 -14.51 -33.14 9.05
CA PRO A 316 -14.20 -34.29 9.88
C PRO A 316 -13.27 -35.30 9.19
N GLU A 317 -13.42 -35.51 7.88
CA GLU A 317 -12.59 -36.45 7.10
C GLU A 317 -11.12 -35.98 7.05
N LEU A 318 -10.89 -34.72 6.67
CA LEU A 318 -9.55 -34.14 6.66
C LEU A 318 -8.95 -34.06 8.07
N THR A 319 -9.79 -33.88 9.08
CA THR A 319 -9.35 -33.91 10.48
C THR A 319 -8.85 -35.31 10.84
N ALA A 320 -9.59 -36.37 10.52
CA ALA A 320 -9.17 -37.74 10.78
C ALA A 320 -7.90 -38.13 10.00
N GLU A 321 -7.72 -37.58 8.80
CA GLU A 321 -6.53 -37.83 7.98
C GLU A 321 -5.25 -37.19 8.55
N ARG A 322 -5.36 -35.98 9.13
CA ARG A 322 -4.18 -35.19 9.55
C ARG A 322 -3.94 -35.18 11.06
N PHE A 323 -4.97 -35.40 11.87
CA PHE A 323 -4.87 -35.46 13.33
C PHE A 323 -5.00 -36.91 13.79
N LEU A 324 -3.86 -37.59 13.81
CA LEU A 324 -3.76 -39.01 14.12
C LEU A 324 -3.75 -39.25 15.63
N THR A 325 -4.10 -40.45 16.07
CA THR A 325 -3.79 -40.92 17.42
C THR A 325 -2.28 -40.92 17.61
N ASP A 326 -1.78 -40.45 18.76
CA ASP A 326 -0.35 -40.50 19.10
C ASP A 326 -0.05 -41.82 19.84
N PRO A 327 0.55 -42.84 19.18
CA PRO A 327 0.86 -44.12 19.82
C PRO A 327 2.08 -44.04 20.76
N PHE A 328 2.82 -42.93 20.73
CA PHE A 328 4.05 -42.73 21.53
C PHE A 328 3.79 -41.97 22.83
N SER A 329 2.54 -41.60 23.09
CA SER A 329 2.11 -40.93 24.31
C SER A 329 1.25 -41.85 25.18
N GLU A 330 1.55 -41.88 26.47
CA GLU A 330 0.76 -42.62 27.46
C GLU A 330 -0.51 -41.85 27.89
N ALA A 331 -0.67 -40.60 27.45
CA ALA A 331 -1.83 -39.79 27.81
C ALA A 331 -3.09 -40.29 27.07
N PRO A 332 -4.21 -40.55 27.78
CA PRO A 332 -5.46 -40.97 27.14
C PRO A 332 -5.93 -39.94 26.10
N GLY A 333 -6.22 -40.41 24.88
CA GLY A 333 -6.69 -39.56 23.78
C GLY A 333 -5.63 -38.62 23.23
N ALA A 334 -4.34 -38.88 23.46
CA ALA A 334 -3.26 -38.13 22.83
C ALA A 334 -3.35 -38.20 21.29
N ARG A 335 -3.14 -37.05 20.66
CA ARG A 335 -3.13 -36.91 19.20
C ARG A 335 -1.82 -36.29 18.74
N MET A 336 -1.46 -36.59 17.50
CA MET A 336 -0.36 -35.97 16.78
C MET A 336 -0.83 -35.44 15.43
N TYR A 337 -0.30 -34.30 15.01
CA TYR A 337 -0.55 -33.71 13.71
C TYR A 337 0.53 -34.14 12.71
N ARG A 338 0.09 -34.61 11.53
CA ARG A 338 0.95 -34.94 10.39
C ARG A 338 1.19 -33.69 9.54
N THR A 339 2.43 -33.20 9.51
CA THR A 339 2.76 -31.87 8.94
C THR A 339 2.95 -31.85 7.42
N GLY A 340 3.35 -32.99 6.83
CA GLY A 340 3.88 -33.06 5.47
C GLY A 340 5.29 -32.49 5.31
N ASP A 341 5.93 -32.01 6.38
CA ASP A 341 7.30 -31.52 6.37
C ASP A 341 8.29 -32.67 6.58
N LEU A 342 9.45 -32.57 5.93
CA LEU A 342 10.58 -33.46 6.08
C LEU A 342 11.64 -32.78 6.93
N ALA A 343 12.16 -33.50 7.93
CA ALA A 343 13.21 -32.99 8.81
C ALA A 343 14.18 -34.10 9.22
N ARG A 344 15.31 -33.70 9.80
CA ARG A 344 16.25 -34.63 10.46
C ARG A 344 16.84 -34.00 11.71
N TYR A 345 17.25 -34.84 12.66
CA TYR A 345 18.04 -34.40 13.81
C TYR A 345 19.51 -34.22 13.42
N LEU A 346 20.14 -33.18 13.97
CA LEU A 346 21.58 -32.97 14.01
C LEU A 346 22.19 -33.64 15.25
N PRO A 347 23.51 -33.91 15.28
CA PRO A 347 24.21 -34.48 16.44
C PRO A 347 23.99 -33.73 17.76
N ASP A 348 23.77 -32.42 17.68
CA ASP A 348 23.48 -31.56 18.83
C ASP A 348 22.02 -31.64 19.30
N GLY A 349 21.18 -32.46 18.68
CA GLY A 349 19.76 -32.62 18.99
C GLY A 349 18.84 -31.53 18.42
N ASN A 350 19.35 -30.59 17.63
CA ASN A 350 18.51 -29.65 16.89
C ASN A 350 17.91 -30.31 15.64
N LEU A 351 16.71 -29.88 15.25
CA LEU A 351 16.06 -30.29 14.01
C LEU A 351 16.42 -29.34 12.89
N VAL A 352 16.63 -29.89 11.70
CA VAL A 352 16.79 -29.13 10.45
C VAL A 352 15.66 -29.49 9.51
N PHE A 353 14.99 -28.46 9.00
CA PHE A 353 13.98 -28.59 7.95
C PHE A 353 14.65 -28.91 6.61
N ILE A 354 14.13 -29.92 5.90
CA ILE A 354 14.66 -30.39 4.62
C ILE A 354 13.77 -29.94 3.46
N GLY A 355 12.46 -29.93 3.65
CA GLY A 355 11.49 -29.60 2.60
C GLY A 355 10.11 -30.15 2.91
N ARG A 356 9.25 -30.20 1.90
CA ARG A 356 7.91 -30.79 1.99
C ARG A 356 7.81 -32.07 1.19
N ASN A 357 6.96 -32.99 1.63
CA ASN A 357 6.62 -34.21 0.88
C ASN A 357 5.40 -34.04 -0.03
N ASP A 358 4.72 -32.89 0.05
CA ASP A 358 3.55 -32.52 -0.76
C ASP A 358 3.83 -31.29 -1.66
N GLN A 359 2.79 -30.78 -2.32
CA GLN A 359 2.89 -29.65 -3.26
C GLN A 359 2.73 -28.28 -2.61
N GLN A 360 2.58 -28.22 -1.29
CA GLN A 360 2.43 -26.94 -0.61
C GLN A 360 3.74 -26.17 -0.64
N VAL A 361 3.65 -24.85 -0.76
CA VAL A 361 4.81 -23.97 -0.78
C VAL A 361 4.66 -22.84 0.23
N LYS A 362 5.81 -22.37 0.73
CA LYS A 362 5.91 -21.11 1.47
C LYS A 362 6.52 -20.06 0.54
N ILE A 363 5.83 -18.94 0.40
CA ILE A 363 6.26 -17.77 -0.37
C ILE A 363 5.99 -16.52 0.48
N ARG A 364 7.04 -15.81 0.87
CA ARG A 364 7.02 -14.55 1.63
C ARG A 364 6.23 -14.62 2.96
N GLY A 365 6.24 -15.77 3.62
CA GLY A 365 5.59 -16.05 4.89
C GLY A 365 4.20 -16.66 4.74
N PHE A 366 3.66 -16.66 3.53
CA PHE A 366 2.35 -17.22 3.23
C PHE A 366 2.48 -18.70 2.92
N ARG A 367 1.67 -19.50 3.61
CA ARG A 367 1.45 -20.92 3.29
C ARG A 367 0.45 -20.98 2.15
N ILE A 368 0.90 -21.46 0.99
CA ILE A 368 0.11 -21.49 -0.25
C ILE A 368 -0.04 -22.94 -0.71
N GLU A 369 -1.29 -23.35 -0.90
CA GLU A 369 -1.65 -24.62 -1.51
C GLU A 369 -1.80 -24.41 -3.01
N LEU A 370 -0.87 -24.95 -3.81
CA LEU A 370 -0.90 -24.76 -5.28
C LEU A 370 -2.20 -25.32 -5.89
N GLY A 371 -2.72 -26.41 -5.33
CA GLY A 371 -4.00 -26.99 -5.70
C GLY A 371 -5.20 -26.04 -5.54
N GLU A 372 -5.14 -25.06 -4.63
CA GLU A 372 -6.21 -24.06 -4.49
C GLU A 372 -6.28 -23.14 -5.71
N ILE A 373 -5.12 -22.74 -6.22
CA ILE A 373 -5.01 -21.90 -7.41
C ILE A 373 -5.40 -22.72 -8.65
N GLU A 374 -4.94 -23.96 -8.74
CA GLU A 374 -5.31 -24.89 -9.82
C GLU A 374 -6.82 -25.12 -9.89
N ALA A 375 -7.49 -25.34 -8.74
CA ALA A 375 -8.93 -25.52 -8.70
C ALA A 375 -9.69 -24.30 -9.24
N ARG A 376 -9.28 -23.08 -8.83
CA ARG A 376 -9.91 -21.83 -9.30
C ARG A 376 -9.66 -21.57 -10.78
N LEU A 377 -8.49 -21.92 -11.30
CA LEU A 377 -8.21 -21.84 -12.74
C LEU A 377 -9.00 -22.85 -13.55
N ALA A 378 -9.23 -24.06 -13.03
CA ALA A 378 -10.02 -25.08 -13.69
C ALA A 378 -11.52 -24.71 -13.81
N GLU A 379 -12.02 -23.78 -12.98
CA GLU A 379 -13.38 -23.23 -13.09
C GLU A 379 -13.53 -22.28 -14.30
N HIS A 380 -12.43 -21.76 -14.85
CA HIS A 380 -12.47 -20.81 -15.96
C HIS A 380 -12.76 -21.53 -17.30
N PRO A 381 -13.75 -21.10 -18.11
CA PRO A 381 -14.23 -21.85 -19.29
C PRO A 381 -13.17 -22.12 -20.37
N ALA A 382 -12.14 -21.29 -20.46
CA ALA A 382 -11.06 -21.44 -21.43
C ALA A 382 -9.99 -22.48 -21.04
N VAL A 383 -9.96 -22.92 -19.78
CA VAL A 383 -8.92 -23.82 -19.24
C VAL A 383 -9.41 -25.27 -19.29
N SER A 384 -8.64 -26.12 -19.95
CA SER A 384 -8.91 -27.57 -20.02
C SER A 384 -8.09 -28.38 -19.01
N GLU A 385 -6.84 -27.98 -18.79
CA GLU A 385 -5.96 -28.54 -17.76
C GLU A 385 -5.09 -27.42 -17.16
N VAL A 386 -4.68 -27.56 -15.89
CA VAL A 386 -3.87 -26.56 -15.21
C VAL A 386 -2.89 -27.17 -14.21
N ARG A 387 -1.69 -26.61 -14.13
CA ARG A 387 -0.68 -26.90 -13.12
C ARG A 387 -0.01 -25.62 -12.66
N VAL A 388 0.08 -25.42 -11.34
CA VAL A 388 0.75 -24.26 -10.76
C VAL A 388 2.05 -24.69 -10.12
N LEU A 389 3.12 -23.94 -10.35
CA LEU A 389 4.43 -24.17 -9.77
C LEU A 389 4.94 -22.90 -9.09
N ALA A 390 5.78 -23.07 -8.07
CA ALA A 390 6.61 -22.00 -7.56
C ALA A 390 8.00 -22.08 -8.21
N LEU A 391 8.41 -21.04 -8.92
CA LEU A 391 9.75 -20.90 -9.50
C LEU A 391 10.57 -19.87 -8.72
N GLY A 392 11.90 -19.95 -8.82
CA GLY A 392 12.83 -19.11 -8.07
C GLY A 392 13.12 -19.59 -6.65
N ASP A 393 13.97 -18.86 -5.93
CA ASP A 393 14.38 -19.12 -4.56
C ASP A 393 14.33 -17.84 -3.69
N GLY A 394 14.36 -18.01 -2.36
CA GLY A 394 14.37 -16.89 -1.42
C GLY A 394 13.25 -15.86 -1.64
N LEU A 395 13.64 -14.59 -1.85
CA LEU A 395 12.75 -13.44 -2.09
C LEU A 395 12.18 -13.39 -3.51
N ASP A 396 12.89 -13.98 -4.47
CA ASP A 396 12.55 -13.99 -5.90
C ASP A 396 11.60 -15.12 -6.25
N LYS A 397 11.16 -15.90 -5.27
CA LYS A 397 10.20 -16.98 -5.45
C LYS A 397 8.82 -16.45 -5.84
N TYR A 398 8.27 -16.94 -6.95
CA TYR A 398 6.97 -16.52 -7.49
C TYR A 398 6.17 -17.70 -8.06
N LEU A 399 4.87 -17.48 -8.27
CA LEU A 399 3.94 -18.47 -8.80
C LEU A 399 3.81 -18.36 -10.32
N VAL A 400 3.82 -19.51 -11.00
CA VAL A 400 3.57 -19.65 -12.45
C VAL A 400 2.45 -20.66 -12.66
N ALA A 401 1.43 -20.28 -13.42
CA ALA A 401 0.37 -21.18 -13.86
C ALA A 401 0.64 -21.65 -15.29
N TYR A 402 0.72 -22.95 -15.49
CA TYR A 402 0.71 -23.59 -16.80
C TYR A 402 -0.70 -24.04 -17.10
N VAL A 403 -1.25 -23.61 -18.24
CA VAL A 403 -2.65 -23.88 -18.62
C VAL A 403 -2.72 -24.47 -20.02
N VAL A 404 -3.55 -25.49 -20.20
CA VAL A 404 -3.91 -26.00 -21.52
C VAL A 404 -5.19 -25.32 -21.97
N ALA A 405 -5.08 -24.51 -23.02
CA ALA A 405 -6.17 -23.66 -23.52
C ALA A 405 -5.97 -23.34 -25.02
N GLN A 406 -7.06 -22.98 -25.70
CA GLN A 406 -6.98 -22.48 -27.07
C GLN A 406 -6.21 -21.16 -27.15
N ALA A 407 -5.52 -20.92 -28.27
CA ALA A 407 -4.80 -19.66 -28.49
C ALA A 407 -5.78 -18.48 -28.45
N ASN A 408 -5.56 -17.55 -27.54
CA ASN A 408 -6.31 -16.30 -27.47
C ASN A 408 -5.42 -15.23 -26.82
N ASP A 409 -5.27 -14.09 -27.49
CA ASP A 409 -4.42 -12.99 -27.05
C ASP A 409 -4.89 -12.35 -25.72
N GLY A 410 -6.19 -12.50 -25.38
CA GLY A 410 -6.76 -12.04 -24.10
C GLY A 410 -6.73 -13.07 -22.97
N LEU A 411 -6.26 -14.30 -23.22
CA LEU A 411 -6.36 -15.41 -22.26
C LEU A 411 -5.63 -15.11 -20.93
N VAL A 412 -4.41 -14.60 -21.00
CA VAL A 412 -3.59 -14.35 -19.79
C VAL A 412 -4.25 -13.32 -18.89
N ASN A 413 -4.79 -12.24 -19.48
CA ASN A 413 -5.49 -11.19 -18.74
C ASN A 413 -6.78 -11.72 -18.10
N SER A 414 -7.59 -12.50 -18.84
CA SER A 414 -8.85 -13.04 -18.30
C SER A 414 -8.63 -14.04 -17.16
N LEU A 415 -7.61 -14.89 -17.25
CA LEU A 415 -7.27 -15.83 -16.17
C LEU A 415 -6.81 -15.10 -14.90
N ARG A 416 -6.02 -14.04 -15.05
CA ARG A 416 -5.55 -13.23 -13.92
C ARG A 416 -6.70 -12.47 -13.25
N GLU A 417 -7.57 -11.83 -14.04
CA GLU A 417 -8.76 -11.13 -13.55
C GLU A 417 -9.68 -12.09 -12.77
N HIS A 418 -9.94 -13.28 -13.34
CA HIS A 418 -10.71 -14.34 -12.67
C HIS A 418 -10.11 -14.72 -11.32
N LEU A 419 -8.79 -14.95 -11.24
CA LEU A 419 -8.14 -15.29 -9.98
C LEU A 419 -8.10 -14.14 -8.97
N SER A 420 -7.91 -12.90 -9.42
CA SER A 420 -7.78 -11.72 -8.55
C SER A 420 -9.10 -11.38 -7.85
N ALA A 421 -10.23 -11.76 -8.44
CA ALA A 421 -11.54 -11.64 -7.79
C ALA A 421 -11.71 -12.66 -6.64
N LEU A 422 -11.17 -13.87 -6.82
CA LEU A 422 -11.45 -15.04 -5.97
C LEU A 422 -10.40 -15.28 -4.87
N LEU A 423 -9.14 -14.90 -5.13
CA LEU A 423 -7.99 -15.24 -4.30
C LEU A 423 -7.28 -13.98 -3.80
N PRO A 424 -6.64 -14.04 -2.62
CA PRO A 424 -5.70 -12.98 -2.20
C PRO A 424 -4.57 -12.81 -3.20
N ASP A 425 -4.06 -11.59 -3.35
CA ASP A 425 -3.01 -11.28 -4.33
C ASP A 425 -1.76 -12.15 -4.22
N TYR A 426 -1.37 -12.54 -3.00
CA TYR A 426 -0.20 -13.42 -2.80
C TYR A 426 -0.38 -14.84 -3.36
N MET A 427 -1.61 -15.24 -3.71
CA MET A 427 -1.92 -16.52 -4.36
C MET A 427 -2.11 -16.39 -5.88
N VAL A 428 -2.18 -15.17 -6.42
CA VAL A 428 -2.34 -14.97 -7.87
C VAL A 428 -1.00 -15.18 -8.58
N PRO A 429 -0.91 -16.08 -9.58
CA PRO A 429 0.31 -16.27 -10.36
C PRO A 429 0.81 -15.00 -11.05
N GLY A 430 2.13 -14.81 -11.05
CA GLY A 430 2.79 -13.71 -11.76
C GLY A 430 2.93 -13.96 -13.26
N ALA A 431 2.78 -15.23 -13.70
CA ALA A 431 2.78 -15.60 -15.11
C ALA A 431 1.82 -16.76 -15.40
N PHE A 432 1.26 -16.76 -16.61
CA PHE A 432 0.34 -17.76 -17.15
C PHE A 432 0.88 -18.27 -18.48
N VAL A 433 1.46 -19.46 -18.48
CA VAL A 433 2.06 -20.08 -19.66
C VAL A 433 1.03 -20.99 -20.33
N ARG A 434 0.60 -20.62 -21.53
CA ARG A 434 -0.34 -21.42 -22.33
C ARG A 434 0.42 -22.53 -23.06
N LEU A 435 -0.06 -23.76 -22.90
CA LEU A 435 0.42 -24.96 -23.59
C LEU A 435 -0.69 -25.55 -24.47
N ASP A 436 -0.33 -26.22 -25.56
CA ASP A 436 -1.29 -27.01 -26.35
C ASP A 436 -1.59 -28.37 -25.68
N ALA A 437 -0.64 -28.91 -24.92
CA ALA A 437 -0.78 -30.08 -24.06
C ALA A 437 0.33 -30.11 -23.01
N PHE A 438 0.12 -30.80 -21.88
CA PHE A 438 1.18 -30.98 -20.88
C PHE A 438 2.27 -31.94 -21.37
N PRO A 439 3.56 -31.62 -21.19
CA PRO A 439 4.63 -32.59 -21.42
C PRO A 439 4.54 -33.71 -20.39
N LEU A 440 4.48 -34.94 -20.86
CA LEU A 440 4.40 -36.13 -20.02
C LEU A 440 5.68 -36.97 -20.15
N THR A 441 6.13 -37.51 -19.03
CA THR A 441 7.15 -38.56 -18.96
C THR A 441 6.64 -39.85 -19.66
N PRO A 442 7.52 -40.81 -19.99
CA PRO A 442 7.12 -42.12 -20.52
C PRO A 442 6.14 -42.90 -19.63
N ASN A 443 6.03 -42.54 -18.34
CA ASN A 443 5.09 -43.11 -17.38
C ASN A 443 3.77 -42.30 -17.27
N SER A 444 3.47 -41.43 -18.24
CA SER A 444 2.27 -40.58 -18.28
C SER A 444 2.10 -39.63 -17.08
N LYS A 445 3.19 -39.30 -16.37
CA LYS A 445 3.23 -38.24 -15.35
C LYS A 445 3.75 -36.95 -15.95
N LEU A 446 3.31 -35.80 -15.44
CA LEU A 446 3.82 -34.48 -15.82
C LEU A 446 5.36 -34.43 -15.73
N ASP A 447 6.01 -34.10 -16.84
CA ASP A 447 7.44 -33.82 -16.88
C ASP A 447 7.68 -32.34 -16.55
N ARG A 448 8.00 -32.08 -15.27
CA ARG A 448 8.25 -30.72 -14.78
C ARG A 448 9.50 -30.08 -15.38
N GLN A 449 10.48 -30.86 -15.82
CA GLN A 449 11.71 -30.34 -16.41
C GLN A 449 11.51 -29.91 -17.87
N ALA A 450 10.51 -30.49 -18.53
CA ALA A 450 10.13 -30.15 -19.89
C ALA A 450 9.16 -28.96 -19.99
N LEU A 451 8.73 -28.38 -18.85
CA LEU A 451 7.90 -27.19 -18.85
C LEU A 451 8.71 -25.96 -19.30
N PRO A 452 8.21 -25.16 -20.24
CA PRO A 452 8.93 -23.97 -20.71
C PRO A 452 9.00 -22.90 -19.61
N ALA A 453 10.06 -22.11 -19.64
CA ALA A 453 10.15 -20.91 -18.81
C ALA A 453 9.11 -19.87 -19.28
N PRO A 454 8.54 -19.05 -18.37
CA PRO A 454 7.66 -17.95 -18.76
C PRO A 454 8.40 -16.96 -19.69
N ASP A 455 7.78 -16.64 -20.82
CA ASP A 455 8.24 -15.57 -21.71
C ASP A 455 7.42 -14.29 -21.49
N GLU A 456 7.73 -13.23 -22.23
CA GLU A 456 7.00 -11.96 -22.08
C GLU A 456 5.50 -12.06 -22.38
N LYS A 457 5.08 -13.06 -23.17
CA LYS A 457 3.67 -13.31 -23.50
C LYS A 457 2.94 -14.06 -22.39
N ALA A 458 3.67 -14.73 -21.50
CA ALA A 458 3.12 -15.37 -20.32
C ALA A 458 2.78 -14.35 -19.20
N VAL A 459 3.24 -13.11 -19.33
CA VAL A 459 2.92 -12.03 -18.39
C VAL A 459 1.71 -11.26 -18.91
N ALA A 460 0.75 -10.97 -18.03
CA ALA A 460 -0.40 -10.12 -18.36
C ALA A 460 0.09 -8.69 -18.67
N ARG A 461 0.36 -8.40 -19.94
CA ARG A 461 0.71 -7.06 -20.44
C ARG A 461 -0.42 -6.53 -21.31
N GLN A 462 -0.79 -5.27 -21.10
CA GLN A 462 -1.74 -4.59 -21.99
C GLN A 462 -1.01 -4.01 -23.21
N VAL A 463 -1.76 -3.59 -24.24
CA VAL A 463 -1.19 -2.80 -25.35
C VAL A 463 -0.47 -1.59 -24.76
N TYR A 464 0.75 -1.33 -25.24
CA TYR A 464 1.57 -0.24 -24.70
C TYR A 464 0.92 1.11 -25.00
N ALA A 465 0.68 1.89 -23.93
CA ALA A 465 0.28 3.27 -23.98
C ALA A 465 1.14 4.06 -22.97
N PRO A 466 1.70 5.22 -23.34
CA PRO A 466 2.65 5.94 -22.49
C PRO A 466 2.00 6.45 -21.19
N PRO A 467 2.71 6.46 -20.05
CA PRO A 467 2.28 7.14 -18.83
C PRO A 467 1.95 8.61 -19.10
N TYR A 468 0.83 9.09 -18.55
CA TYR A 468 0.28 10.41 -18.83
C TYR A 468 0.13 11.25 -17.55
N GLY A 469 0.70 12.45 -17.55
CA GLY A 469 0.75 13.34 -16.38
C GLY A 469 1.83 12.97 -15.37
N GLU A 470 2.25 13.93 -14.55
CA GLU A 470 3.44 13.78 -13.70
C GLU A 470 3.29 12.65 -12.66
N THR A 471 2.09 12.41 -12.14
CA THR A 471 1.82 11.30 -11.22
C THR A 471 2.01 9.94 -11.89
N GLU A 472 1.46 9.70 -13.09
CA GLU A 472 1.68 8.44 -13.82
C GLU A 472 3.14 8.29 -14.20
N MET A 473 3.80 9.36 -14.69
CA MET A 473 5.21 9.33 -15.08
C MET A 473 6.15 9.02 -13.91
N ALA A 474 5.90 9.65 -12.75
CA ALA A 474 6.64 9.39 -11.51
C ALA A 474 6.46 7.94 -11.06
N LEU A 475 5.22 7.45 -11.02
CA LEU A 475 4.93 6.07 -10.67
C LEU A 475 5.54 5.09 -11.68
N ALA A 476 5.48 5.36 -12.98
CA ALA A 476 6.06 4.51 -14.01
C ALA A 476 7.57 4.41 -13.87
N ALA A 477 8.25 5.53 -13.59
CA ALA A 477 9.70 5.55 -13.35
C ALA A 477 10.06 4.69 -12.12
N ILE A 478 9.30 4.85 -11.02
CA ILE A 478 9.46 4.02 -9.82
C ILE A 478 9.23 2.55 -10.13
N TRP A 479 8.21 2.22 -10.93
CA TRP A 479 7.88 0.85 -11.31
C TRP A 479 8.97 0.23 -12.20
N CYS A 480 9.49 0.97 -13.19
CA CYS A 480 10.62 0.52 -14.00
C CYS A 480 11.84 0.17 -13.13
N GLU A 481 12.19 1.05 -12.19
CA GLU A 481 13.32 0.83 -11.28
C GLU A 481 13.10 -0.38 -10.37
N LEU A 482 11.91 -0.49 -9.77
CA LEU A 482 11.62 -1.54 -8.78
C LEU A 482 11.41 -2.92 -9.39
N LEU A 483 10.78 -2.97 -10.56
CA LEU A 483 10.38 -4.21 -11.22
C LEU A 483 11.44 -4.69 -12.23
N GLY A 484 12.45 -3.85 -12.50
CA GLY A 484 13.50 -4.16 -13.48
C GLY A 484 12.98 -4.26 -14.92
N VAL A 485 11.89 -3.55 -15.22
CA VAL A 485 11.26 -3.53 -16.55
C VAL A 485 11.70 -2.29 -17.33
N GLU A 486 11.92 -2.42 -18.63
CA GLU A 486 12.41 -1.31 -19.47
C GLU A 486 11.35 -0.22 -19.66
N ARG A 487 10.07 -0.60 -19.77
CA ARG A 487 8.94 0.31 -19.96
C ARG A 487 7.72 -0.19 -19.21
N VAL A 488 6.95 0.77 -18.67
CA VAL A 488 5.65 0.55 -18.02
C VAL A 488 4.59 1.30 -18.82
N SER A 489 3.59 0.58 -19.31
CA SER A 489 2.38 1.14 -19.92
C SER A 489 1.48 1.74 -18.84
N ARG A 490 0.72 2.78 -19.18
CA ARG A 490 -0.30 3.34 -18.28
C ARG A 490 -1.40 2.37 -17.87
N HIS A 491 -1.57 1.29 -18.63
CA HIS A 491 -2.52 0.24 -18.33
C HIS A 491 -1.86 -1.02 -17.76
N ASP A 492 -0.55 -0.98 -17.52
CA ASP A 492 0.13 -2.09 -16.85
C ASP A 492 -0.29 -2.17 -15.39
N ASN A 493 -0.33 -3.41 -14.92
CA ASN A 493 -0.65 -3.74 -13.55
C ASN A 493 0.63 -4.02 -12.76
N PHE A 494 0.78 -3.39 -11.59
CA PHE A 494 1.98 -3.50 -10.76
C PHE A 494 2.33 -4.96 -10.46
N PHE A 495 1.33 -5.75 -10.07
CA PHE A 495 1.51 -7.14 -9.68
C PHE A 495 1.70 -8.06 -10.88
N ALA A 496 1.12 -7.71 -12.03
CA ALA A 496 1.37 -8.45 -13.27
C ALA A 496 2.82 -8.29 -13.74
N LEU A 497 3.41 -7.11 -13.57
CA LEU A 497 4.81 -6.85 -13.91
C LEU A 497 5.82 -7.46 -12.91
N GLY A 498 5.38 -8.39 -12.05
CA GLY A 498 6.24 -9.02 -11.03
C GLY A 498 6.26 -8.28 -9.69
N GLY A 499 5.47 -7.22 -9.55
CA GLY A 499 5.29 -6.51 -8.29
C GLY A 499 4.65 -7.40 -7.23
N HIS A 500 4.95 -7.13 -5.98
CA HIS A 500 4.41 -7.84 -4.82
C HIS A 500 4.39 -6.95 -3.60
N SER A 501 3.79 -7.39 -2.49
CA SER A 501 3.59 -6.55 -1.30
C SER A 501 4.87 -5.82 -0.82
N LEU A 502 6.04 -6.45 -0.90
CA LEU A 502 7.32 -5.81 -0.55
C LEU A 502 7.78 -4.77 -1.59
N LEU A 503 7.65 -5.04 -2.89
CA LEU A 503 7.93 -4.04 -3.94
C LEU A 503 6.89 -2.92 -3.92
N ALA A 504 5.64 -3.23 -3.61
CA ALA A 504 4.54 -2.27 -3.44
C ALA A 504 4.84 -1.30 -2.30
N ILE A 505 5.33 -1.83 -1.19
CA ILE A 505 5.86 -1.06 -0.07
C ILE A 505 7.00 -0.14 -0.52
N ARG A 506 7.98 -0.66 -1.26
CA ARG A 506 9.10 0.15 -1.75
C ARG A 506 8.60 1.23 -2.71
N MET A 507 7.64 0.89 -3.56
CA MET A 507 7.00 1.80 -4.50
C MET A 507 6.30 2.93 -3.73
N ILE A 508 5.54 2.61 -2.69
CA ILE A 508 4.89 3.60 -1.83
C ILE A 508 5.91 4.52 -1.16
N ASN A 509 7.04 3.99 -0.69
CA ASN A 509 8.09 4.82 -0.07
C ASN A 509 8.78 5.72 -1.08
N LEU A 510 9.10 5.22 -2.27
CA LEU A 510 9.67 6.01 -3.36
C LEU A 510 8.66 7.06 -3.85
N ALA A 511 7.39 6.70 -3.95
CA ALA A 511 6.29 7.58 -4.31
C ALA A 511 6.11 8.67 -3.23
N ALA A 512 6.14 8.32 -1.96
CA ALA A 512 6.07 9.26 -0.84
C ALA A 512 7.30 10.20 -0.81
N GLY A 513 8.49 9.71 -1.17
CA GLY A 513 9.69 10.54 -1.37
C GLY A 513 9.56 11.54 -2.52
N GLN A 514 8.59 11.32 -3.41
CA GLN A 514 8.19 12.22 -4.50
C GLN A 514 6.85 12.94 -4.19
N GLY A 515 6.40 12.94 -2.92
CA GLY A 515 5.17 13.61 -2.48
C GLY A 515 3.86 12.93 -2.90
N LEU A 516 3.93 11.74 -3.50
CA LEU A 516 2.76 10.95 -3.86
C LEU A 516 2.32 10.11 -2.64
N ILE A 517 1.24 10.52 -2.00
CA ILE A 517 0.67 9.78 -0.87
C ILE A 517 -0.17 8.62 -1.42
N CYS A 518 0.49 7.47 -1.55
CA CYS A 518 -0.13 6.21 -1.94
C CYS A 518 -0.23 5.30 -0.73
N THR A 519 -1.37 4.63 -0.53
CA THR A 519 -1.48 3.58 0.48
C THR A 519 -1.35 2.21 -0.18
N LEU A 520 -0.89 1.23 0.59
CA LEU A 520 -0.85 -0.15 0.12
C LEU A 520 -2.25 -0.66 -0.29
N ASN A 521 -3.27 -0.25 0.46
CA ASN A 521 -4.65 -0.53 0.10
C ASN A 521 -5.04 0.11 -1.25
N ALA A 522 -4.66 1.37 -1.50
CA ALA A 522 -4.94 2.02 -2.77
C ALA A 522 -4.26 1.30 -3.96
N LEU A 523 -3.03 0.83 -3.80
CA LEU A 523 -2.37 0.00 -4.82
C LEU A 523 -3.09 -1.33 -5.03
N PHE A 524 -3.54 -2.00 -3.98
CA PHE A 524 -4.27 -3.27 -4.12
C PHE A 524 -5.64 -3.08 -4.76
N GLN A 525 -6.36 -2.00 -4.43
CA GLN A 525 -7.65 -1.67 -5.03
C GLN A 525 -7.51 -1.17 -6.48
N CYS A 526 -6.46 -0.41 -6.76
CA CYS A 526 -6.19 0.20 -8.06
C CYS A 526 -4.78 -0.17 -8.54
N PRO A 527 -4.53 -1.44 -8.90
CA PRO A 527 -3.19 -1.93 -9.22
C PRO A 527 -2.68 -1.54 -10.62
N VAL A 528 -3.52 -0.87 -11.42
CA VAL A 528 -3.18 -0.37 -12.76
C VAL A 528 -2.61 1.03 -12.63
N LEU A 529 -1.51 1.34 -13.33
CA LEU A 529 -0.77 2.60 -13.17
C LEU A 529 -1.68 3.84 -13.24
N SER A 530 -2.48 3.95 -14.29
CA SER A 530 -3.43 5.07 -14.49
C SER A 530 -4.50 5.14 -13.41
N ALA A 531 -5.07 4.00 -13.00
CA ALA A 531 -6.08 3.95 -11.94
C ALA A 531 -5.48 4.36 -10.57
N LEU A 532 -4.26 3.92 -10.29
CA LEU A 532 -3.55 4.29 -9.07
C LEU A 532 -3.26 5.78 -9.02
N ALA A 533 -2.74 6.32 -10.12
CA ALA A 533 -2.46 7.75 -10.25
C ALA A 533 -3.73 8.58 -10.04
N ALA A 534 -4.85 8.20 -10.67
CA ALA A 534 -6.13 8.86 -10.49
C ALA A 534 -6.61 8.80 -9.02
N LYS A 535 -6.46 7.64 -8.37
CA LYS A 535 -6.84 7.47 -6.96
C LYS A 535 -6.01 8.35 -6.02
N ILE A 536 -4.70 8.42 -6.22
CA ILE A 536 -3.80 9.28 -5.43
C ILE A 536 -4.20 10.76 -5.59
N THR A 537 -4.44 11.20 -6.83
CA THR A 537 -4.87 12.57 -7.11
C THR A 537 -6.22 12.89 -6.47
N SER A 538 -7.20 11.99 -6.56
CA SER A 538 -8.52 12.16 -5.97
C SER A 538 -8.49 12.20 -4.43
N ASP A 539 -7.72 11.33 -3.80
CA ASP A 539 -7.60 11.29 -2.34
C ASP A 539 -6.99 12.58 -1.79
N LEU A 540 -5.99 13.14 -2.48
CA LEU A 540 -5.38 14.44 -2.15
C LEU A 540 -6.36 15.61 -2.27
N GLN A 541 -7.27 15.57 -3.25
CA GLN A 541 -8.29 16.61 -3.48
C GLN A 541 -9.47 16.56 -2.49
N SER A 542 -9.68 15.41 -1.83
CA SER A 542 -10.84 15.19 -0.94
C SER A 542 -10.58 15.56 0.53
N GLN A 543 -9.32 15.53 0.98
CA GLN A 543 -8.95 15.77 2.38
C GLN A 543 -8.63 17.25 2.65
N SER A 544 -9.20 17.81 3.72
CA SER A 544 -8.85 19.15 4.19
C SER A 544 -7.42 19.14 4.73
N GLN A 545 -6.54 19.95 4.13
CA GLN A 545 -5.13 20.03 4.52
C GLN A 545 -4.97 20.97 5.71
N SER A 546 -4.12 20.59 6.67
CA SER A 546 -3.82 21.42 7.86
C SER A 546 -2.45 22.11 7.78
N SER A 547 -1.65 21.81 6.76
CA SER A 547 -0.34 22.41 6.50
C SER A 547 0.01 22.35 5.02
N ALA A 548 0.98 23.15 4.58
CA ALA A 548 1.55 23.01 3.22
C ALA A 548 2.17 21.62 3.00
N ILE A 549 2.04 21.11 1.77
CA ILE A 549 2.51 19.79 1.36
C ILE A 549 4.03 19.85 1.17
N PRO A 550 4.82 19.00 1.86
CA PRO A 550 6.26 18.95 1.68
C PRO A 550 6.60 18.29 0.35
N VAL A 551 7.24 19.04 -0.55
CA VAL A 551 7.81 18.50 -1.81
C VAL A 551 9.24 18.02 -1.56
N ARG A 552 10.01 18.80 -0.78
CA ARG A 552 11.34 18.44 -0.29
C ARG A 552 11.56 19.09 1.07
N PRO A 553 11.37 18.41 2.20
CA PRO A 553 11.45 19.03 3.52
C PRO A 553 12.89 19.31 3.99
N GLY A 554 13.90 18.69 3.36
CA GLY A 554 15.30 18.84 3.74
C GLY A 554 15.94 20.11 3.18
N GLY A 555 16.82 20.73 3.98
CA GLY A 555 17.57 21.93 3.62
C GLY A 555 17.89 22.80 4.84
N ALA A 556 18.92 23.64 4.75
CA ALA A 556 19.29 24.60 5.80
C ALA A 556 18.86 26.04 5.47
N GLU A 557 18.42 26.27 4.23
CA GLU A 557 17.96 27.57 3.75
C GLU A 557 16.47 27.81 4.08
N LEU A 558 15.99 29.04 3.86
CA LEU A 558 14.57 29.35 3.98
C LEU A 558 13.72 28.55 2.97
N PRO A 559 12.57 28.00 3.39
CA PRO A 559 11.61 27.32 2.53
C PRO A 559 11.17 28.13 1.31
N LEU A 560 10.99 27.43 0.19
CA LEU A 560 10.31 27.94 -1.01
C LEU A 560 8.87 27.43 -1.00
N PHE A 561 7.90 28.34 -1.04
CA PHE A 561 6.49 28.02 -1.13
C PHE A 561 5.99 28.23 -2.55
N PHE A 562 5.53 27.16 -3.19
CA PHE A 562 4.92 27.21 -4.52
C PHE A 562 3.40 27.13 -4.41
N VAL A 563 2.73 27.94 -5.21
CA VAL A 563 1.27 28.04 -5.27
C VAL A 563 0.77 27.24 -6.47
N PRO A 564 -0.32 26.46 -6.34
CA PRO A 564 -0.93 25.77 -7.46
C PRO A 564 -1.25 26.70 -8.64
N SER A 565 -1.25 26.16 -9.85
CA SER A 565 -1.76 26.84 -11.02
C SER A 565 -3.29 27.05 -10.92
N GLY A 566 -3.85 27.83 -11.84
CA GLY A 566 -5.31 27.95 -11.96
C GLY A 566 -6.03 26.72 -12.45
N MET A 567 -5.30 25.70 -12.92
CA MET A 567 -5.84 24.37 -13.23
C MET A 567 -5.80 23.44 -12.03
N GLU A 568 -5.63 24.00 -10.83
CA GLU A 568 -5.46 23.30 -9.57
C GLU A 568 -4.22 22.41 -9.45
N ASP A 569 -3.35 22.52 -10.45
CA ASP A 569 -2.17 21.71 -10.54
C ASP A 569 -1.01 22.33 -9.75
N TYR A 570 -0.50 21.55 -8.79
CA TYR A 570 0.76 21.84 -8.09
C TYR A 570 1.85 20.83 -8.42
N SER A 571 1.58 19.86 -9.31
CA SER A 571 2.52 18.78 -9.58
C SER A 571 3.82 19.33 -10.16
N TYR A 572 3.74 20.39 -10.98
CA TYR A 572 4.89 21.04 -11.61
C TYR A 572 6.07 21.36 -10.67
N VAL A 573 5.77 21.53 -9.37
CA VAL A 573 6.77 21.79 -8.33
C VAL A 573 7.69 20.58 -8.12
N PHE A 574 7.20 19.35 -8.26
CA PHE A 574 7.99 18.13 -8.12
C PHE A 574 9.09 18.03 -9.19
N GLY A 575 8.73 18.30 -10.46
CA GLY A 575 9.70 18.34 -11.55
C GLY A 575 10.76 19.44 -11.37
N LEU A 576 10.35 20.62 -10.90
CA LEU A 576 11.28 21.72 -10.61
C LEU A 576 12.20 21.41 -9.43
N ALA A 577 11.67 20.79 -8.37
CA ALA A 577 12.41 20.48 -7.16
C ALA A 577 13.64 19.61 -7.41
N GLN A 578 13.60 18.73 -8.41
CA GLN A 578 14.74 17.89 -8.82
C GLN A 578 15.96 18.69 -9.28
N HIS A 579 15.74 19.91 -9.78
CA HIS A 579 16.79 20.74 -10.39
C HIS A 579 17.07 22.02 -9.59
N ILE A 580 16.24 22.37 -8.60
CA ILE A 580 16.52 23.43 -7.62
C ILE A 580 17.55 22.90 -6.60
N ARG A 581 18.53 23.72 -6.21
CA ARG A 581 19.61 23.33 -5.27
C ARG A 581 19.05 22.65 -4.02
N SER A 582 19.66 21.54 -3.62
CA SER A 582 19.21 20.68 -2.50
C SER A 582 19.19 21.36 -1.13
N GLY A 583 19.86 22.52 -0.96
CA GLY A 583 19.86 23.27 0.29
C GLY A 583 18.53 23.96 0.64
N TYR A 584 17.61 24.10 -0.32
CA TYR A 584 16.31 24.72 -0.10
C TYR A 584 15.22 23.68 0.22
N PRO A 585 14.54 23.80 1.38
CA PRO A 585 13.27 23.14 1.60
C PRO A 585 12.22 23.67 0.60
N ILE A 586 11.37 22.80 0.07
CA ILE A 586 10.34 23.13 -0.92
C ILE A 586 9.00 22.59 -0.44
N TYR A 587 8.00 23.47 -0.43
CA TYR A 587 6.63 23.17 -0.06
C TYR A 587 5.70 23.68 -1.16
N THR A 588 4.58 22.99 -1.34
CA THR A 588 3.47 23.49 -2.14
C THR A 588 2.22 23.60 -1.27
N VAL A 589 1.39 24.60 -1.53
CA VAL A 589 0.09 24.73 -0.86
C VAL A 589 -1.00 24.08 -1.72
N SER A 590 -2.07 23.58 -1.11
CA SER A 590 -3.15 22.90 -1.85
C SER A 590 -4.37 23.80 -1.98
N TRP A 591 -5.17 23.54 -3.02
CA TRP A 591 -6.54 24.06 -3.08
C TRP A 591 -7.40 23.55 -1.91
N SER A 592 -8.45 24.30 -1.59
CA SER A 592 -9.52 23.83 -0.69
C SER A 592 -10.16 22.56 -1.25
N SER A 593 -10.60 21.68 -0.34
CA SER A 593 -11.26 20.42 -0.71
C SER A 593 -12.47 20.71 -1.60
N ILE A 594 -12.78 19.80 -2.54
CA ILE A 594 -13.98 19.91 -3.40
C ILE A 594 -15.30 19.91 -2.61
N ASN A 595 -15.23 19.50 -1.34
CA ASN A 595 -16.36 19.47 -0.41
C ASN A 595 -16.47 20.74 0.45
N GLU A 596 -15.51 21.66 0.39
CA GLU A 596 -15.54 22.93 1.11
C GLU A 596 -16.27 24.01 0.28
N GLU A 597 -16.92 24.97 0.95
CA GLU A 597 -17.57 26.07 0.26
C GLU A 597 -16.56 26.91 -0.53
N ALA A 598 -16.92 27.25 -1.77
CA ALA A 598 -16.06 28.02 -2.65
C ALA A 598 -15.80 29.42 -2.07
N VAL A 599 -14.52 29.73 -1.89
CA VAL A 599 -14.06 31.02 -1.39
C VAL A 599 -14.33 32.12 -2.44
N PRO A 600 -15.07 33.19 -2.12
CA PRO A 600 -15.56 34.15 -3.12
C PRO A 600 -14.54 35.19 -3.58
N THR A 601 -13.43 35.42 -2.86
CA THR A 601 -12.46 36.48 -3.18
C THR A 601 -11.00 35.98 -3.22
N MET A 602 -10.14 36.73 -3.93
CA MET A 602 -8.71 36.44 -4.00
C MET A 602 -8.04 36.58 -2.62
N GLU A 603 -8.44 37.57 -1.82
CA GLU A 603 -7.91 37.84 -0.49
C GLU A 603 -8.20 36.70 0.50
N GLU A 604 -9.40 36.13 0.45
CA GLU A 604 -9.76 34.99 1.31
C GLU A 604 -9.04 33.72 0.87
N GLN A 605 -8.84 33.50 -0.43
CA GLN A 605 -8.03 32.38 -0.92
C GLN A 605 -6.57 32.52 -0.45
N ALA A 606 -6.01 33.73 -0.57
CA ALA A 606 -4.69 34.03 -0.06
C ALA A 606 -4.59 33.79 1.46
N ALA A 607 -5.61 34.19 2.25
CA ALA A 607 -5.63 33.96 3.70
C ALA A 607 -5.62 32.47 4.09
N SER A 608 -6.36 31.63 3.33
CA SER A 608 -6.33 30.17 3.51
C SER A 608 -4.93 29.60 3.27
N MET A 609 -4.31 29.97 2.14
CA MET A 609 -2.96 29.53 1.77
C MET A 609 -1.90 30.01 2.78
N ILE A 610 -2.01 31.25 3.28
CA ILE A 610 -1.14 31.79 4.34
C ILE A 610 -1.22 30.93 5.60
N SER A 611 -2.41 30.44 5.95
CA SER A 611 -2.59 29.57 7.13
C SER A 611 -1.83 28.25 6.98
N LEU A 612 -1.87 27.64 5.79
CA LEU A 612 -1.11 26.43 5.47
C LEU A 612 0.41 26.67 5.50
N MET A 613 0.86 27.83 4.99
CA MET A 613 2.28 28.23 5.03
C MET A 613 2.76 28.47 6.46
N LYS A 614 1.94 29.11 7.30
CA LYS A 614 2.28 29.40 8.70
C LYS A 614 2.42 28.16 9.58
N ALA A 615 1.74 27.07 9.22
CA ALA A 615 1.94 25.78 9.88
C ALA A 615 3.36 25.22 9.66
N VAL A 616 4.00 25.54 8.53
CA VAL A 616 5.38 25.14 8.21
C VAL A 616 6.38 26.17 8.72
N GLN A 617 6.12 27.45 8.47
CA GLN A 617 6.98 28.57 8.84
C GLN A 617 6.14 29.65 9.54
N PRO A 618 6.14 29.70 10.89
CA PRO A 618 5.25 30.58 11.65
C PRO A 618 5.46 32.09 11.43
N ALA A 619 6.68 32.50 11.04
CA ALA A 619 7.05 33.90 10.82
C ALA A 619 7.97 34.04 9.59
N GLY A 620 7.94 35.20 8.94
CA GLY A 620 8.80 35.52 7.80
C GLY A 620 10.31 35.50 8.12
N PRO A 621 11.18 35.62 7.09
CA PRO A 621 10.83 36.02 5.73
C PRO A 621 10.34 34.87 4.83
N TYR A 622 9.32 35.14 4.00
CA TYR A 622 8.74 34.18 3.06
C TYR A 622 9.28 34.33 1.62
N ARG A 623 9.44 33.20 0.93
CA ARG A 623 9.78 33.09 -0.51
C ARG A 623 8.66 32.40 -1.25
N ILE A 624 7.97 33.12 -2.12
CA ILE A 624 6.69 32.70 -2.69
C ILE A 624 6.80 32.65 -4.21
N TRP A 625 6.26 31.59 -4.79
CA TRP A 625 6.31 31.29 -6.21
C TRP A 625 4.92 30.93 -6.71
N GLY A 626 4.59 31.32 -7.93
CA GLY A 626 3.39 30.83 -8.60
C GLY A 626 3.58 30.76 -10.10
N TYR A 627 2.92 29.77 -10.71
CA TYR A 627 2.93 29.53 -12.15
C TYR A 627 1.57 29.88 -12.76
N SER A 628 1.58 30.46 -13.97
CA SER A 628 0.37 30.87 -14.68
C SER A 628 -0.50 31.78 -13.80
N SER A 629 -1.82 31.65 -13.81
CA SER A 629 -2.72 32.41 -12.93
C SER A 629 -2.50 32.14 -11.43
N GLY A 630 -1.85 31.03 -11.05
CA GLY A 630 -1.38 30.79 -9.68
C GLY A 630 -0.38 31.82 -9.18
N GLY A 631 0.34 32.48 -10.10
CA GLY A 631 1.21 33.61 -9.77
C GLY A 631 0.45 34.86 -9.30
N VAL A 632 -0.77 35.08 -9.77
CA VAL A 632 -1.63 36.16 -9.25
C VAL A 632 -1.99 35.89 -7.79
N LEU A 633 -2.31 34.63 -7.46
CA LEU A 633 -2.53 34.21 -6.08
C LEU A 633 -1.26 34.32 -5.24
N ALA A 634 -0.08 33.96 -5.77
CA ALA A 634 1.19 34.19 -5.09
C ALA A 634 1.42 35.68 -4.76
N TYR A 635 1.03 36.59 -5.68
CA TYR A 635 1.07 38.03 -5.45
C TYR A 635 0.10 38.46 -4.34
N ALA A 636 -1.13 37.94 -4.33
CA ALA A 636 -2.11 38.22 -3.29
C ALA A 636 -1.68 37.69 -1.91
N ILE A 637 -1.04 36.51 -1.85
CA ILE A 637 -0.42 35.96 -0.63
C ILE A 637 0.67 36.90 -0.12
N ALA A 638 1.56 37.38 -0.99
CA ALA A 638 2.58 38.35 -0.62
C ALA A 638 1.97 39.65 -0.07
N GLN A 639 0.90 40.15 -0.71
CA GLN A 639 0.15 41.31 -0.23
C GLN A 639 -0.43 41.09 1.17
N GLY A 640 -1.07 39.94 1.41
CA GLY A 640 -1.65 39.58 2.70
C GLY A 640 -0.59 39.47 3.81
N LEU A 641 0.54 38.83 3.53
CA LEU A 641 1.66 38.70 4.46
C LEU A 641 2.26 40.07 4.82
N LEU A 642 2.52 40.93 3.83
CA LEU A 642 3.03 42.28 4.07
C LEU A 642 2.04 43.13 4.88
N HIS A 643 0.73 43.01 4.62
CA HIS A 643 -0.30 43.69 5.39
C HIS A 643 -0.37 43.21 6.85
N ALA A 644 -0.09 41.93 7.08
CA ALA A 644 0.00 41.33 8.41
C ALA A 644 1.32 41.64 9.16
N GLY A 645 2.22 42.43 8.56
CA GLY A 645 3.51 42.80 9.16
C GLY A 645 4.61 41.74 9.02
N GLU A 646 4.39 40.71 8.19
CA GLU A 646 5.42 39.71 7.87
C GLU A 646 6.39 40.24 6.81
N THR A 647 7.57 39.63 6.72
CA THR A 647 8.54 39.96 5.66
C THR A 647 8.41 38.98 4.48
N VAL A 648 8.43 39.49 3.25
CA VAL A 648 8.52 38.69 2.02
C VAL A 648 9.79 39.10 1.30
N ASN A 649 10.77 38.20 1.20
CA ASN A 649 12.09 38.52 0.61
C ASN A 649 12.22 38.05 -0.85
N PHE A 650 11.31 37.21 -1.33
CA PHE A 650 11.29 36.80 -2.73
C PHE A 650 9.86 36.55 -3.21
N LEU A 651 9.50 37.13 -4.35
CA LEU A 651 8.26 36.86 -5.08
C LEU A 651 8.60 36.54 -6.54
N GLY A 652 8.39 35.28 -6.94
CA GLY A 652 8.68 34.78 -8.28
C GLY A 652 7.41 34.36 -9.02
N LEU A 653 7.21 34.91 -10.21
CA LEU A 653 6.10 34.56 -11.09
C LEU A 653 6.63 33.82 -12.31
N ILE A 654 6.09 32.63 -12.58
CA ILE A 654 6.48 31.79 -13.71
C ILE A 654 5.39 31.93 -14.77
N ASP A 655 5.73 32.66 -15.82
CA ASP A 655 4.91 32.94 -16.99
C ASP A 655 3.47 33.35 -16.66
N THR A 656 3.34 34.21 -15.65
CA THR A 656 2.07 34.70 -15.10
C THR A 656 1.64 36.00 -15.77
N PRO A 657 0.51 36.03 -16.49
CA PRO A 657 -0.10 37.27 -16.95
C PRO A 657 -0.69 38.09 -15.80
N ALA A 658 -0.68 39.41 -15.94
CA ALA A 658 -1.36 40.29 -15.02
C ALA A 658 -2.90 40.13 -15.10
N PRO A 659 -3.65 40.41 -14.03
CA PRO A 659 -5.11 40.22 -13.96
C PRO A 659 -5.91 40.81 -15.13
N HIS A 660 -5.55 42.01 -15.60
CA HIS A 660 -6.26 42.67 -16.70
C HIS A 660 -6.11 41.94 -18.06
N TYR A 661 -5.01 41.20 -18.29
CA TYR A 661 -4.86 40.37 -19.49
C TYR A 661 -5.82 39.17 -19.46
N ILE A 662 -6.04 38.62 -18.26
CA ILE A 662 -6.96 37.49 -18.05
C ILE A 662 -8.41 37.95 -18.19
N ARG A 663 -8.74 39.16 -17.69
CA ARG A 663 -10.07 39.76 -17.83
C ARG A 663 -10.50 39.98 -19.29
N GLU A 664 -9.56 40.32 -20.17
CA GLU A 664 -9.83 40.54 -21.60
C GLU A 664 -10.09 39.24 -22.39
N GLN A 665 -9.81 38.07 -21.80
CA GLN A 665 -10.00 36.75 -22.41
C GLN A 665 -10.89 35.88 -21.51
N PRO A 666 -12.23 36.10 -21.51
CA PRO A 666 -13.13 35.32 -20.66
C PRO A 666 -13.04 33.83 -20.99
N MET A 667 -12.81 33.02 -19.95
CA MET A 667 -12.75 31.56 -20.07
C MET A 667 -14.06 31.00 -20.60
N GLN A 668 -13.98 30.13 -21.61
CA GLN A 668 -15.09 29.27 -22.00
C GLN A 668 -14.76 27.83 -21.58
N LEU A 669 -15.42 27.34 -20.53
CA LEU A 669 -15.21 26.01 -19.93
C LEU A 669 -15.01 24.88 -20.93
N LYS A 670 -15.97 24.71 -21.86
CA LYS A 670 -15.93 23.63 -22.86
C LYS A 670 -14.74 23.76 -23.81
N HIS A 671 -14.38 24.97 -24.20
CA HIS A 671 -13.23 25.22 -25.08
C HIS A 671 -11.92 24.97 -24.36
N GLN A 672 -11.77 25.33 -23.08
CA GLN A 672 -10.56 25.00 -22.33
C GLN A 672 -10.41 23.51 -22.04
N PHE A 673 -11.51 22.83 -21.70
CA PHE A 673 -11.50 21.38 -21.60
C PHE A 673 -11.11 20.73 -22.93
N PHE A 674 -11.64 21.24 -24.05
CA PHE A 674 -11.30 20.77 -25.38
C PHE A 674 -9.84 21.07 -25.76
N ASP A 675 -9.32 22.26 -25.49
CA ASP A 675 -7.94 22.64 -25.76
C ASP A 675 -6.97 21.78 -24.95
N GLU A 676 -7.33 21.44 -23.71
CA GLU A 676 -6.57 20.49 -22.89
C GLU A 676 -6.57 19.10 -23.54
N LEU A 677 -7.71 18.61 -24.05
CA LEU A 677 -7.75 17.36 -24.82
C LEU A 677 -6.94 17.42 -26.13
N VAL A 678 -6.96 18.55 -26.86
CA VAL A 678 -6.16 18.74 -28.09
C VAL A 678 -4.68 18.70 -27.75
N ARG A 679 -4.28 19.36 -26.68
CA ARG A 679 -2.90 19.35 -26.19
C ARG A 679 -2.45 17.94 -25.81
N GLN A 680 -3.35 17.13 -25.29
CA GLN A 680 -3.09 15.74 -24.87
C GLN A 680 -3.08 14.73 -26.02
N PHE A 681 -4.02 14.84 -26.96
CA PHE A 681 -4.36 13.77 -27.91
C PHE A 681 -4.47 14.23 -29.37
N GLY A 682 -4.29 15.53 -29.66
CA GLY A 682 -4.66 16.13 -30.94
C GLY A 682 -3.98 15.51 -32.17
N GLU A 683 -2.73 15.06 -32.04
CA GLU A 683 -1.99 14.41 -33.14
C GLU A 683 -2.36 12.94 -33.35
N GLU A 684 -2.78 12.22 -32.30
CA GLU A 684 -3.09 10.78 -32.36
C GLU A 684 -4.58 10.49 -32.62
N HIS A 685 -5.48 11.40 -32.24
CA HIS A 685 -6.93 11.22 -32.26
C HIS A 685 -7.68 12.29 -33.06
N THR A 686 -7.13 12.71 -34.20
CA THR A 686 -7.64 13.84 -34.99
C THR A 686 -9.12 13.70 -35.41
N GLN A 687 -9.61 12.47 -35.68
CA GLN A 687 -11.00 12.24 -36.10
C GLN A 687 -11.98 12.35 -34.93
N GLU A 688 -11.64 11.74 -33.81
CA GLU A 688 -12.40 11.78 -32.56
C GLU A 688 -12.45 13.21 -32.02
N MET A 689 -11.31 13.92 -32.03
CA MET A 689 -11.23 15.33 -31.63
C MET A 689 -12.11 16.23 -32.50
N ALA A 690 -12.11 16.04 -33.82
CA ALA A 690 -13.01 16.77 -34.71
C ALA A 690 -14.50 16.42 -34.49
N ALA A 691 -14.79 15.16 -34.13
CA ALA A 691 -16.15 14.73 -33.80
C ALA A 691 -16.64 15.33 -32.47
N LEU A 692 -15.77 15.41 -31.47
CA LEU A 692 -16.05 16.06 -30.19
C LEU A 692 -16.27 17.57 -30.39
N TYR A 693 -15.39 18.25 -31.13
CA TYR A 693 -15.49 19.69 -31.37
C TYR A 693 -16.82 20.09 -32.03
N ARG A 694 -17.33 19.30 -32.99
CA ARG A 694 -18.64 19.57 -33.63
C ARG A 694 -19.81 19.58 -32.65
N ARG A 695 -19.66 18.92 -31.48
CA ARG A 695 -20.69 18.83 -30.44
C ARG A 695 -20.50 19.91 -29.36
N ILE A 696 -19.49 20.78 -29.47
CA ILE A 696 -19.12 21.72 -28.41
C ILE A 696 -20.21 22.73 -28.11
N ASP A 697 -20.99 23.17 -29.10
CA ASP A 697 -22.10 24.10 -28.89
C ASP A 697 -23.39 23.40 -28.45
N ASP A 698 -23.57 22.14 -28.81
CA ASP A 698 -24.82 21.39 -28.62
C ASP A 698 -24.95 20.74 -27.22
N LEU A 699 -23.83 20.51 -26.53
CA LEU A 699 -23.80 19.80 -25.25
C LEU A 699 -23.53 20.74 -24.06
N ASN A 700 -24.09 20.41 -22.89
CA ASN A 700 -23.62 21.00 -21.63
C ASN A 700 -22.28 20.35 -21.20
N LEU A 701 -21.60 20.90 -20.19
CA LEU A 701 -20.25 20.44 -19.81
C LEU A 701 -20.21 18.95 -19.41
N VAL A 702 -21.19 18.48 -18.63
CA VAL A 702 -21.29 17.06 -18.21
C VAL A 702 -21.45 16.17 -19.44
N GLN A 703 -22.40 16.49 -20.32
CA GLN A 703 -22.63 15.76 -21.56
C GLN A 703 -21.43 15.81 -22.51
N PHE A 704 -20.69 16.91 -22.51
CA PHE A 704 -19.49 17.08 -23.32
C PHE A 704 -18.33 16.22 -22.80
N ILE A 705 -18.20 16.07 -21.48
CA ILE A 705 -17.26 15.12 -20.85
C ILE A 705 -17.67 13.68 -21.14
N GLU A 706 -18.96 13.33 -21.01
CA GLU A 706 -19.49 12.01 -21.40
C GLU A 706 -19.17 11.70 -22.87
N ALA A 707 -19.38 12.66 -23.77
CA ALA A 707 -19.05 12.52 -25.18
C ALA A 707 -17.55 12.29 -25.42
N ALA A 708 -16.68 12.94 -24.64
CA ALA A 708 -15.24 12.69 -24.69
C ALA A 708 -14.89 11.27 -24.19
N GLN A 709 -15.57 10.77 -23.16
CA GLN A 709 -15.40 9.41 -22.65
C GLN A 709 -15.89 8.34 -23.65
N GLU A 710 -17.03 8.56 -24.29
CA GLU A 710 -17.57 7.69 -25.36
C GLU A 710 -16.61 7.56 -26.54
N LEU A 711 -15.93 8.67 -26.88
CA LEU A 711 -14.92 8.72 -27.93
C LEU A 711 -13.54 8.22 -27.48
N ALA A 712 -13.43 7.67 -26.26
CA ALA A 712 -12.18 7.24 -25.64
C ALA A 712 -11.09 8.34 -25.54
N LEU A 713 -11.50 9.61 -25.61
CA LEU A 713 -10.65 10.79 -25.40
C LEU A 713 -10.49 11.14 -23.91
N TYR A 714 -11.29 10.53 -23.04
CA TYR A 714 -11.25 10.74 -21.60
C TYR A 714 -11.61 9.44 -20.83
N PRO A 715 -11.09 9.19 -19.61
CA PRO A 715 -11.32 7.91 -18.93
C PRO A 715 -12.78 7.64 -18.57
N ALA A 716 -13.31 6.47 -18.95
CA ALA A 716 -14.71 6.07 -18.72
C ALA A 716 -15.04 5.69 -17.26
N ASN A 717 -14.03 5.49 -16.42
CA ASN A 717 -14.20 5.17 -15.00
C ASN A 717 -14.35 6.41 -14.10
N LEU A 718 -14.21 7.63 -14.65
CA LEU A 718 -14.39 8.88 -13.92
C LEU A 718 -15.85 9.34 -14.02
N CYS A 719 -16.42 9.75 -12.89
CA CYS A 719 -17.76 10.33 -12.81
C CYS A 719 -17.79 11.70 -13.51
N PRO A 720 -18.53 11.87 -14.63
CA PRO A 720 -18.58 13.12 -15.39
C PRO A 720 -19.00 14.33 -14.56
N GLU A 721 -19.90 14.14 -13.59
CA GLU A 721 -20.38 15.19 -12.70
C GLU A 721 -19.29 15.72 -11.77
N LEU A 722 -18.38 14.87 -11.30
CA LEU A 722 -17.25 15.30 -10.47
C LEU A 722 -16.21 16.07 -11.31
N VAL A 723 -15.97 15.61 -12.54
CA VAL A 723 -15.07 16.30 -13.48
C VAL A 723 -15.62 17.68 -13.82
N ALA A 724 -16.91 17.78 -14.16
CA ALA A 724 -17.58 19.05 -14.43
C ALA A 724 -17.48 20.03 -13.26
N LYS A 725 -17.71 19.57 -12.02
CA LYS A 725 -17.55 20.40 -10.82
C LYS A 725 -16.14 20.97 -10.65
N SER A 726 -15.12 20.18 -10.96
CA SER A 726 -13.73 20.65 -10.91
C SER A 726 -13.49 21.78 -11.92
N TRP A 727 -14.00 21.62 -13.14
CA TRP A 727 -13.90 22.63 -14.17
C TRP A 727 -14.67 23.91 -13.83
N GLU A 728 -15.89 23.81 -13.30
CA GLU A 728 -16.68 24.96 -12.82
C GLU A 728 -15.92 25.76 -11.75
N ARG A 729 -15.18 25.07 -10.86
CA ARG A 729 -14.33 25.72 -9.85
C ARG A 729 -13.15 26.45 -10.49
N ILE A 730 -12.50 25.84 -11.49
CA ILE A 730 -11.43 26.47 -12.28
C ILE A 730 -11.93 27.75 -12.96
N GLU A 731 -13.11 27.73 -13.59
CA GLU A 731 -13.72 28.91 -14.19
C GLU A 731 -13.99 30.01 -13.16
N ARG A 732 -14.57 29.64 -12.02
CA ARG A 732 -14.82 30.59 -10.92
C ARG A 732 -13.52 31.22 -10.42
N TYR A 733 -12.44 30.44 -10.32
CA TYR A 733 -11.13 31.01 -10.00
C TYR A 733 -10.62 31.95 -11.09
N GLY A 734 -10.78 31.61 -12.37
CA GLY A 734 -10.46 32.49 -13.49
C GLY A 734 -11.15 33.86 -13.39
N GLN A 735 -12.43 33.88 -12.97
CA GLN A 735 -13.18 35.12 -12.70
C GLN A 735 -12.58 35.90 -11.52
N ILE A 736 -12.29 35.23 -10.40
CA ILE A 736 -11.65 35.85 -9.23
C ILE A 736 -10.29 36.47 -9.60
N VAL A 737 -9.50 35.77 -10.43
CA VAL A 737 -8.22 36.27 -10.93
C VAL A 737 -8.41 37.51 -11.81
N GLY A 738 -9.38 37.48 -12.73
CA GLY A 738 -9.66 38.62 -13.61
C GLY A 738 -10.19 39.85 -12.86
N ASP A 739 -10.97 39.65 -11.79
CA ASP A 739 -11.53 40.71 -10.97
C ASP A 739 -10.54 41.29 -9.94
N TYR A 740 -9.44 40.60 -9.67
CA TYR A 740 -8.43 41.04 -8.73
C TYR A 740 -7.69 42.31 -9.20
N GLU A 741 -7.62 43.32 -8.32
CA GLU A 741 -6.92 44.58 -8.57
C GLU A 741 -5.64 44.67 -7.71
N PRO A 742 -4.48 44.26 -8.23
CA PRO A 742 -3.24 44.21 -7.46
C PRO A 742 -2.74 45.61 -7.10
N ARG A 743 -2.32 45.79 -5.84
CA ARG A 743 -1.66 47.01 -5.37
C ARG A 743 -0.15 46.87 -5.46
N VAL A 744 0.57 47.98 -5.64
CA VAL A 744 2.05 47.98 -5.62
C VAL A 744 2.56 47.48 -4.26
N LEU A 745 3.40 46.45 -4.28
CA LEU A 745 4.05 45.92 -3.09
C LEU A 745 5.47 46.47 -2.93
N THR A 746 5.99 46.42 -1.71
CA THR A 746 7.38 46.82 -1.39
C THR A 746 8.42 45.73 -1.70
N VAL A 747 8.00 44.61 -2.28
CA VAL A 747 8.86 43.48 -2.66
C VAL A 747 9.16 43.51 -4.16
N THR A 748 10.39 43.16 -4.54
CA THR A 748 10.77 43.02 -5.95
C THR A 748 10.10 41.79 -6.58
N LEU A 749 9.36 42.01 -7.65
CA LEU A 749 8.70 41.00 -8.47
C LEU A 749 9.68 40.41 -9.50
N HIS A 750 9.88 39.09 -9.48
CA HIS A 750 10.71 38.39 -10.47
C HIS A 750 9.82 37.63 -11.45
N GLN A 751 9.61 38.18 -12.64
CA GLN A 751 8.84 37.58 -13.72
C GLN A 751 9.74 36.71 -14.60
N PHE A 752 9.53 35.39 -14.57
CA PHE A 752 10.16 34.43 -15.45
C PHE A 752 9.23 34.21 -16.65
N TYR A 753 9.55 34.76 -17.82
CA TYR A 753 8.66 34.72 -18.98
C TYR A 753 9.14 33.74 -20.05
N ALA A 754 8.19 33.02 -20.65
CA ALA A 754 8.40 32.12 -21.75
C ALA A 754 8.80 32.89 -23.02
N MET A 755 9.82 32.42 -23.74
CA MET A 755 10.30 33.07 -24.96
C MET A 755 9.50 32.70 -26.22
N GLU A 756 8.73 31.62 -26.17
CA GLU A 756 7.98 31.09 -27.30
C GLU A 756 6.47 31.14 -27.02
N ARG A 757 5.65 31.21 -28.08
CA ARG A 757 4.20 31.06 -27.94
C ARG A 757 3.79 29.59 -28.00
N PRO A 758 2.69 29.21 -27.32
CA PRO A 758 2.05 27.94 -27.59
C PRO A 758 1.68 27.85 -29.09
N PRO A 759 1.82 26.67 -29.72
CA PRO A 759 1.32 26.48 -31.08
C PRO A 759 -0.20 26.70 -31.12
N ALA A 760 -0.70 27.30 -32.20
CA ALA A 760 -2.14 27.49 -32.39
C ALA A 760 -2.82 26.12 -32.58
N SER A 761 -3.97 25.91 -31.94
CA SER A 761 -4.79 24.70 -32.13
C SER A 761 -5.25 24.62 -33.59
N SER A 762 -4.84 23.56 -34.30
CA SER A 762 -5.20 23.33 -35.71
C SER A 762 -6.69 23.08 -35.94
N PHE A 763 -7.45 22.86 -34.86
CA PHE A 763 -8.88 22.56 -34.88
C PHE A 763 -9.77 23.80 -34.76
N VAL A 764 -9.22 24.95 -34.35
CA VAL A 764 -9.95 26.21 -34.16
C VAL A 764 -9.58 27.16 -35.31
N THR A 765 -10.33 27.10 -36.41
CA THR A 765 -9.94 27.73 -37.70
C THR A 765 -10.14 29.25 -37.83
N ASP A 766 -10.69 29.93 -36.81
CA ASP A 766 -11.10 31.34 -36.94
C ASP A 766 -10.13 32.38 -36.37
N GLU A 767 -9.04 32.00 -35.71
CA GLU A 767 -8.04 32.96 -35.23
C GLU A 767 -6.83 33.06 -36.16
N LYS A 768 -6.79 34.14 -36.96
CA LYS A 768 -5.54 34.55 -37.61
C LYS A 768 -4.52 34.93 -36.53
N PRO A 769 -3.31 34.33 -36.50
CA PRO A 769 -2.28 34.72 -35.54
C PRO A 769 -1.86 36.17 -35.81
N LYS A 770 -2.30 37.11 -34.96
CA LYS A 770 -1.78 38.48 -34.98
C LYS A 770 -0.32 38.44 -34.51
N THR A 771 0.59 38.90 -35.38
CA THR A 771 2.00 39.18 -35.09
C THR A 771 2.12 40.35 -34.12
N LEU A 772 1.81 40.11 -32.85
CA LEU A 772 2.14 40.98 -31.73
C LEU A 772 3.41 40.45 -31.05
N THR A 773 4.32 41.33 -30.68
CA THR A 773 5.48 41.02 -29.83
C THR A 773 5.01 40.43 -28.49
N ILE A 774 5.68 39.39 -27.97
CA ILE A 774 5.42 38.90 -26.60
C ILE A 774 5.91 40.00 -25.65
N ASP A 775 4.99 40.63 -24.91
CA ASP A 775 5.34 41.57 -23.83
C ASP A 775 6.02 40.78 -22.70
N PRO A 776 7.33 40.96 -22.45
CA PRO A 776 8.05 40.18 -21.43
C PRO A 776 7.53 40.41 -20.01
N SER A 777 6.84 41.53 -19.77
CA SER A 777 6.22 41.83 -18.47
C SER A 777 4.86 41.16 -18.30
N LEU A 778 4.26 40.65 -19.39
CA LEU A 778 2.90 40.11 -19.42
C LEU A 778 1.88 41.02 -18.72
N GLY A 779 1.98 42.33 -18.94
CA GLY A 779 1.12 43.35 -18.33
C GLY A 779 1.57 43.87 -16.95
N TRP A 780 2.52 43.21 -16.27
CA TRP A 780 2.95 43.64 -14.92
C TRP A 780 3.65 45.00 -14.89
N ALA A 781 4.26 45.44 -15.99
CA ALA A 781 4.87 46.78 -16.08
C ALA A 781 3.84 47.94 -15.99
N GLN A 782 2.55 47.65 -16.21
CA GLN A 782 1.47 48.65 -16.03
C GLN A 782 1.07 48.83 -14.56
N ILE A 783 1.42 47.86 -13.71
CA ILE A 783 1.02 47.80 -12.30
C ILE A 783 2.22 48.12 -11.41
N ILE A 784 3.40 47.57 -11.72
CA ILE A 784 4.60 47.62 -10.88
C ILE A 784 5.62 48.57 -11.51
N PRO A 785 6.22 49.49 -10.73
CA PRO A 785 7.32 50.32 -11.23
C PRO A 785 8.50 49.48 -11.71
N ASP A 786 9.18 49.93 -12.77
CA ASP A 786 10.36 49.25 -13.35
C ASP A 786 11.48 48.97 -12.33
N SER A 787 11.59 49.79 -11.27
CA SER A 787 12.57 49.58 -10.20
C SER A 787 12.33 48.32 -9.36
N LEU A 788 11.09 47.83 -9.33
CA LEU A 788 10.65 46.66 -8.57
C LEU A 788 10.31 45.46 -9.46
N LEU A 789 10.49 45.56 -10.78
CA LEU A 789 10.21 44.48 -11.72
C LEU A 789 11.52 43.93 -12.32
N ARG A 790 11.73 42.62 -12.16
CA ARG A 790 12.86 41.88 -12.75
C ARG A 790 12.33 40.88 -13.76
N LEU A 791 12.73 41.04 -15.01
CA LEU A 791 12.31 40.18 -16.12
C LEU A 791 13.42 39.16 -16.42
N ILE A 792 13.07 37.87 -16.46
CA ILE A 792 14.00 36.76 -16.63
C ILE A 792 13.47 35.86 -17.76
N ALA A 793 14.20 35.80 -18.87
CA ALA A 793 13.80 34.98 -20.01
C ALA A 793 14.05 33.49 -19.77
N VAL A 794 13.12 32.63 -20.17
CA VAL A 794 13.20 31.17 -20.06
C VAL A 794 12.82 30.54 -21.42
N PRO A 795 13.60 29.56 -21.93
CA PRO A 795 13.29 28.91 -23.20
C PRO A 795 11.97 28.12 -23.14
N GLY A 796 11.30 27.97 -24.28
CA GLY A 796 10.01 27.31 -24.39
C GLY A 796 8.82 28.26 -24.33
N ASN A 797 7.63 27.65 -24.34
CA ASN A 797 6.32 28.29 -24.26
C ASN A 797 5.66 27.98 -22.92
N HIS A 798 4.54 28.64 -22.61
CA HIS A 798 3.80 28.50 -21.34
C HIS A 798 3.75 27.09 -20.74
N PHE A 799 3.52 26.06 -21.55
CA PHE A 799 3.41 24.68 -21.11
C PHE A 799 4.76 23.96 -21.10
N SER A 800 5.56 24.15 -22.16
CA SER A 800 6.81 23.42 -22.31
C SER A 800 7.85 23.80 -21.25
N LEU A 801 7.71 24.93 -20.56
CA LEU A 801 8.54 25.31 -19.39
C LEU A 801 8.57 24.22 -18.30
N LEU A 802 7.47 23.47 -18.15
CA LEU A 802 7.26 22.49 -17.10
C LEU A 802 7.24 21.06 -17.63
N GLU A 803 6.76 20.87 -18.86
CA GLU A 803 6.60 19.55 -19.48
C GLU A 803 7.85 19.06 -20.21
N ASN A 804 8.57 19.97 -20.87
CA ASN A 804 9.82 19.61 -21.56
C ASN A 804 10.98 19.61 -20.55
N ASN A 805 11.72 18.51 -20.50
CA ASN A 805 12.80 18.33 -19.52
C ASN A 805 13.92 19.37 -19.66
N GLU A 806 14.30 19.76 -20.89
CA GLU A 806 15.36 20.75 -21.12
C GLU A 806 14.92 22.15 -20.68
N HIS A 807 13.69 22.55 -21.01
CA HIS A 807 13.13 23.84 -20.61
C HIS A 807 12.96 23.91 -19.09
N ARG A 808 12.48 22.83 -18.46
CA ARG A 808 12.35 22.73 -17.00
C ARG A 808 13.68 22.85 -16.28
N ILE A 809 14.72 22.21 -16.79
CA ILE A 809 16.09 22.37 -16.28
C ILE A 809 16.55 23.83 -16.41
N ALA A 810 16.30 24.47 -17.55
CA ALA A 810 16.66 25.86 -17.77
C ALA A 810 15.93 26.82 -16.81
N LEU A 811 14.63 26.59 -16.57
CA LEU A 811 13.83 27.32 -15.59
C LEU A 811 14.39 27.16 -14.17
N ALA A 812 14.65 25.93 -13.72
CA ALA A 812 15.22 25.67 -12.41
C ALA A 812 16.61 26.32 -12.22
N GLN A 813 17.45 26.34 -13.26
CA GLN A 813 18.72 27.05 -13.25
C GLN A 813 18.52 28.57 -13.14
N ALA A 814 17.52 29.15 -13.80
CA ALA A 814 17.18 30.55 -13.68
C ALA A 814 16.72 30.89 -12.25
N ILE A 815 15.87 30.05 -11.66
CA ILE A 815 15.41 30.14 -10.26
C ILE A 815 16.62 30.14 -9.31
N ASN A 816 17.54 29.18 -9.48
CA ASN A 816 18.75 29.09 -8.66
C ASN A 816 19.64 30.34 -8.75
N ARG A 817 19.73 30.98 -9.93
CA ARG A 817 20.48 32.24 -10.12
C ARG A 817 19.79 33.41 -9.41
N ALA A 818 18.47 33.53 -9.56
CA ALA A 818 17.69 34.61 -8.93
C ALA A 818 17.75 34.55 -7.40
N LEU A 819 17.63 33.34 -6.83
CA LEU A 819 17.76 33.13 -5.39
C LEU A 819 19.16 33.49 -4.86
N ALA A 820 20.22 33.22 -5.61
CA ALA A 820 21.59 33.54 -5.21
C ALA A 820 21.87 35.06 -5.16
N ILE A 821 21.26 35.83 -6.07
CA ILE A 821 21.41 37.30 -6.12
C ILE A 821 20.66 37.95 -4.95
N SER A 822 19.50 37.41 -4.56
CA SER A 822 18.70 37.91 -3.44
C SER A 822 19.39 37.73 -2.07
N CYS A 823 20.24 36.71 -1.89
CA CYS A 823 21.01 36.50 -0.65
C CYS A 823 22.23 37.44 -0.47
N GLY A 824 22.67 38.15 -1.52
CA GLY A 824 23.88 38.99 -1.49
C GLY A 824 23.70 40.44 -1.03
N GLY A 825 22.49 40.83 -0.62
CA GLY A 825 22.12 42.24 -0.36
C GLY A 825 22.42 42.78 1.04
N GLU A 826 22.91 41.98 1.99
CA GLU A 826 23.20 42.43 3.37
C GLU A 826 24.68 42.67 3.67
N VAL A 827 25.55 42.77 2.66
CA VAL A 827 26.93 43.23 2.85
C VAL A 827 27.26 44.31 1.82
N LEU A 828 26.98 45.56 2.18
CA LEU A 828 27.73 46.74 1.76
C LEU A 828 27.72 47.80 2.85
#